data_AF-A0A8C6CKG6-F1
#
_entry.id   AF-A0A8C6CKG6-F1
#
_cell.length_a   1.000
_cell.length_b   1.000
_cell.length_c   1.000
_cell.angle_alpha   90.00
_cell.angle_beta   90.00
_cell.angle_gamma   90.00
#
_symmetry.space_group_name_H-M   'P 1'
#
loop_
_entity.id
_entity.type
_entity.pdbx_description
1 polymer ?
#
loop_
_entity_poly.entity_id
_entity_poly.type
_entity_poly.pdbx_seq_one_letter_code
_entity_poly.pdbx_strand_id
1 'polypeptide(L)'
;MATPVVTKTAWKLQEIVAHASNVSSLVLGKASGRLLATGGDDCRVNLWSINKPNCIMSLTGHTSPVESVRLNTPEELIVAGSQSGSIRVWDLEAAKILRTLMGHKANICSLDFHPYGEFVASGSQDTNIKLWDIRRKGCVFRYRGHSQAVRCLRFSPDGKWLASAADDHMVKLWDLTAGKMMSEFPGHTGPVNVVEFHPNEYLLASGSSDRTIRFWDLEKFQVVSCIEGEPGPVRSILFNPDGCCLYSGCQDSLRVYGWEPERCFDVVLVHWGKVADLAICNDQLIGVAFSQSNVSSYVVDLTRVTRTGTVAQDPVQDSRPPAQQPPHPSAPLRRIYERPSTACSKPQRVKQNSESERRSPSSEDDRDERESRAEIQNAEDYNEIFQPKNSISRTPPRRSEPFPAPPEDDMATAKEAAKPSPAMDAQFPVPNVSPGGAGTLEVLSRPPVVTSTPAPKAEPAIFPATRNEPIGLKASDFLPAVKIPQQAELVDEDAMSQIRKGHDTMCVVLTSRHKNLDTVRGVWTTGDIKTSVDSAVAINDLSVVVDLLNIVNQKASLWKLDLCTTVLPQIEKLLQSKYESYVQTGCTSLKLILQRFLPLITDILAAPPSVGVDISREERLHKCRLCYKQLKSISSLVKSKSGLSGRHGSAFRELHLLMASLD
;
A
#
# COMPACT_ATOMS: atom_id res chain seq x y z
N MET A 1 35.09 -9.33 -20.43
CA MET A 1 33.62 -9.25 -20.53
C MET A 1 33.08 -10.10 -19.40
N ALA A 2 32.42 -9.52 -18.41
CA ALA A 2 31.74 -10.30 -17.37
C ALA A 2 30.53 -10.97 -18.01
N THR A 3 30.43 -12.30 -17.89
CA THR A 3 29.22 -13.04 -18.24
C THR A 3 28.06 -12.51 -17.41
N PRO A 4 26.88 -12.20 -17.99
CA PRO A 4 25.74 -11.77 -17.21
C PRO A 4 25.35 -12.92 -16.26
N VAL A 5 25.39 -12.66 -14.96
CA VAL A 5 24.91 -13.61 -13.95
C VAL A 5 23.41 -13.77 -14.15
N VAL A 6 22.97 -14.97 -14.53
CA VAL A 6 21.54 -15.29 -14.59
C VAL A 6 21.04 -15.42 -13.15
N THR A 7 19.99 -14.68 -12.79
CA THR A 7 19.42 -14.69 -11.43
C THR A 7 18.01 -15.27 -11.46
N LYS A 8 17.59 -15.90 -10.35
CA LYS A 8 16.29 -16.57 -10.24
C LYS A 8 15.13 -15.56 -10.41
N THR A 9 14.05 -15.98 -11.06
CA THR A 9 12.81 -15.18 -11.24
C THR A 9 11.97 -15.11 -9.98
N ALA A 10 11.96 -16.18 -9.19
CA ALA A 10 11.26 -16.27 -7.92
C ALA A 10 12.11 -17.02 -6.89
N TRP A 11 12.07 -16.60 -5.63
CA TRP A 11 12.79 -17.25 -4.54
C TRP A 11 12.09 -17.06 -3.20
N LYS A 12 12.33 -17.98 -2.27
CA LYS A 12 11.94 -17.85 -0.87
C LYS A 12 12.90 -16.87 -0.20
N LEU A 13 12.36 -15.83 0.42
CA LEU A 13 13.15 -14.79 1.08
C LEU A 13 13.42 -15.16 2.54
N GLN A 14 12.38 -15.58 3.27
CA GLN A 14 12.48 -15.82 4.70
C GLN A 14 11.38 -16.76 5.18
N GLU A 15 11.65 -17.52 6.24
CA GLU A 15 10.64 -18.21 7.05
C GLU A 15 10.81 -17.82 8.52
N ILE A 16 9.72 -17.50 9.18
CA ILE A 16 9.67 -17.10 10.60
C ILE A 16 8.60 -17.89 11.34
N VAL A 17 8.83 -18.14 12.62
CA VAL A 17 7.79 -18.64 13.53
C VAL A 17 7.06 -17.42 14.08
N ALA A 18 5.85 -17.15 13.57
CA ALA A 18 5.16 -15.89 13.84
C ALA A 18 4.38 -15.91 15.16
N HIS A 19 3.87 -17.07 15.58
CA HIS A 19 3.05 -17.20 16.78
C HIS A 19 3.41 -18.49 17.54
N ALA A 20 3.09 -18.54 18.83
CA ALA A 20 3.23 -19.78 19.61
C ALA A 20 2.15 -20.82 19.25
N SER A 21 1.06 -20.37 18.63
CA SER A 21 -0.05 -21.16 18.12
C SER A 21 -0.20 -20.94 16.61
N ASN A 22 -1.25 -21.49 15.99
CA ASN A 22 -1.44 -21.34 14.56
C ASN A 22 -1.68 -19.87 14.18
N VAL A 23 -1.17 -19.50 13.01
CA VAL A 23 -1.52 -18.27 12.31
C VAL A 23 -2.87 -18.48 11.65
N SER A 24 -3.81 -17.58 11.92
CA SER A 24 -5.17 -17.58 11.38
C SER A 24 -5.31 -16.56 10.25
N SER A 25 -4.58 -15.44 10.33
CA SER A 25 -4.60 -14.39 9.31
C SER A 25 -3.26 -13.69 9.15
N LEU A 26 -3.03 -13.13 7.96
CA LEU A 26 -1.87 -12.28 7.69
C LEU A 26 -2.21 -11.22 6.66
N VAL A 27 -1.42 -10.14 6.65
CA VAL A 27 -1.55 -9.07 5.66
C VAL A 27 -0.20 -8.39 5.43
N LEU A 28 0.08 -8.06 4.18
CA LEU A 28 1.21 -7.24 3.78
C LEU A 28 0.81 -5.76 3.70
N GLY A 29 1.69 -4.90 4.19
CA GLY A 29 1.64 -3.47 3.97
C GLY A 29 1.74 -3.18 2.47
N LYS A 30 0.68 -2.60 1.89
CA LYS A 30 0.61 -2.36 0.44
C LYS A 30 1.43 -1.15 -0.03
N ALA A 31 1.80 -0.24 0.87
CA ALA A 31 2.55 0.96 0.51
C ALA A 31 4.06 0.71 0.57
N SER A 32 4.54 0.01 1.61
CA SER A 32 5.96 -0.31 1.76
C SER A 32 6.33 -1.64 1.11
N GLY A 33 5.39 -2.59 1.03
CA GLY A 33 5.69 -3.98 0.70
C GLY A 33 6.61 -4.67 1.69
N ARG A 34 6.90 -4.07 2.85
CA ARG A 34 7.90 -4.55 3.82
C ARG A 34 7.37 -4.76 5.21
N LEU A 35 6.23 -4.17 5.54
CA LEU A 35 5.55 -4.45 6.78
C LEU A 35 4.67 -5.69 6.60
N LEU A 36 4.74 -6.62 7.53
CA LEU A 36 3.88 -7.79 7.60
C LEU A 36 3.20 -7.80 8.97
N ALA A 37 1.88 -7.99 8.98
CA ALA A 37 1.13 -8.23 10.21
C ALA A 37 0.52 -9.63 10.19
N THR A 38 0.58 -10.31 11.32
CA THR A 38 0.07 -11.68 11.50
C THR A 38 -0.88 -11.72 12.69
N GLY A 39 -2.03 -12.36 12.53
CA GLY A 39 -2.97 -12.67 13.61
C GLY A 39 -2.92 -14.16 13.92
N GLY A 40 -2.96 -14.51 15.20
CA GLY A 40 -2.87 -15.89 15.65
C GLY A 40 -3.99 -16.34 16.58
N ASP A 41 -4.05 -17.66 16.78
CA ASP A 41 -4.92 -18.32 17.77
C ASP A 41 -4.50 -17.99 19.21
N ASP A 42 -3.28 -17.48 19.41
CA ASP A 42 -2.78 -16.94 20.68
C ASP A 42 -3.40 -15.58 21.06
N CYS A 43 -4.40 -15.11 20.30
CA CYS A 43 -5.13 -13.87 20.52
C CYS A 43 -4.26 -12.60 20.35
N ARG A 44 -3.09 -12.72 19.70
CA ARG A 44 -2.17 -11.61 19.46
C ARG A 44 -2.12 -11.23 17.98
N VAL A 45 -1.69 -9.99 17.73
CA VAL A 45 -1.28 -9.53 16.41
C VAL A 45 0.18 -9.14 16.45
N ASN A 46 1.03 -9.79 15.66
CA ASN A 46 2.46 -9.52 15.62
C ASN A 46 2.82 -8.77 14.33
N LEU A 47 3.73 -7.80 14.45
CA LEU A 47 4.24 -6.98 13.34
C LEU A 47 5.69 -7.33 13.06
N TRP A 48 6.01 -7.46 11.78
CA TRP A 48 7.29 -7.94 11.28
C TRP A 48 7.78 -7.04 10.16
N SER A 49 9.08 -6.82 10.10
CA SER A 49 9.72 -6.29 8.90
C SER A 49 10.15 -7.48 8.05
N ILE A 50 9.72 -7.51 6.79
CA ILE A 50 10.18 -8.50 5.82
C ILE A 50 11.70 -8.37 5.70
N ASN A 51 12.41 -9.51 5.71
CA ASN A 51 13.87 -9.65 5.75
C ASN A 51 14.53 -9.41 7.12
N LYS A 52 13.76 -9.16 8.18
CA LYS A 52 14.27 -9.17 9.56
C LYS A 52 13.61 -10.32 10.33
N PRO A 53 14.35 -11.12 11.11
CA PRO A 53 13.78 -12.26 11.84
C PRO A 53 13.01 -11.86 13.09
N ASN A 54 13.26 -10.66 13.61
CA ASN A 54 12.70 -10.21 14.87
C ASN A 54 11.32 -9.57 14.66
N CYS A 55 10.41 -9.90 15.58
CA CYS A 55 9.15 -9.20 15.70
C CYS A 55 9.42 -7.75 16.14
N ILE A 56 8.78 -6.79 15.47
CA ILE A 56 8.87 -5.37 15.81
C ILE A 56 8.04 -5.10 17.06
N MET A 57 6.78 -5.57 17.04
CA MET A 57 5.77 -5.26 18.04
C MET A 57 4.73 -6.37 18.11
N SER A 58 4.27 -6.67 19.32
CA SER A 58 3.14 -7.56 19.59
C SER A 58 1.98 -6.76 20.19
N LEU A 59 0.83 -6.81 19.52
CA LEU A 59 -0.39 -6.15 19.93
C LEU A 59 -1.28 -7.15 20.68
N THR A 60 -1.61 -6.82 21.92
CA THR A 60 -2.45 -7.64 22.78
C THR A 60 -3.80 -6.95 23.05
N GLY A 61 -4.76 -7.74 23.54
CA GLY A 61 -6.06 -7.24 24.01
C GLY A 61 -7.26 -8.04 23.51
N HIS A 62 -7.14 -8.82 22.44
CA HIS A 62 -8.19 -9.78 22.12
C HIS A 62 -8.20 -10.93 23.14
N THR A 63 -9.39 -11.42 23.45
CA THR A 63 -9.64 -12.56 24.35
C THR A 63 -9.95 -13.85 23.58
N SER A 64 -10.02 -13.76 22.24
CA SER A 64 -10.31 -14.86 21.33
C SER A 64 -9.39 -14.78 20.10
N PRO A 65 -9.18 -15.89 19.37
CA PRO A 65 -8.34 -15.95 18.16
C PRO A 65 -8.59 -14.81 17.18
N VAL A 66 -7.52 -14.33 16.52
CA VAL A 66 -7.58 -13.20 15.58
C VAL A 66 -7.76 -13.71 14.14
N GLU A 67 -8.99 -13.70 13.65
CA GLU A 67 -9.38 -14.31 12.37
C GLU A 67 -9.09 -13.43 11.14
N SER A 68 -8.98 -12.12 11.32
CA SER A 68 -8.69 -11.20 10.22
C SER A 68 -7.88 -10.00 10.69
N VAL A 69 -6.96 -9.56 9.83
CA VAL A 69 -6.10 -8.39 10.07
C VAL A 69 -6.01 -7.57 8.79
N ARG A 70 -5.98 -6.25 8.92
CA ARG A 70 -5.79 -5.33 7.80
C ARG A 70 -4.97 -4.11 8.24
N LEU A 71 -4.06 -3.67 7.38
CA LEU A 71 -3.33 -2.41 7.51
C LEU A 71 -4.02 -1.33 6.67
N ASN A 72 -3.99 -0.08 7.14
CA ASN A 72 -4.40 1.04 6.32
C ASN A 72 -3.35 1.34 5.24
N THR A 73 -3.72 2.12 4.22
CA THR A 73 -2.80 2.47 3.13
C THR A 73 -1.50 3.15 3.58
N PRO A 74 -1.49 4.10 4.54
CA PRO A 74 -0.23 4.67 5.03
C PRO A 74 0.53 3.78 6.03
N GLU A 75 0.00 2.61 6.40
CA GLU A 75 0.58 1.68 7.38
C GLU A 75 0.76 2.28 8.80
N GLU A 76 -0.11 3.21 9.17
CA GLU A 76 -0.14 3.85 10.50
C GLU A 76 -1.15 3.21 11.45
N LEU A 77 -2.21 2.64 10.87
CA LEU A 77 -3.27 1.98 11.63
C LEU A 77 -3.37 0.52 11.20
N ILE A 78 -3.65 -0.32 12.19
CA ILE A 78 -4.00 -1.72 11.98
C ILE A 78 -5.36 -1.99 12.60
N VAL A 79 -6.17 -2.78 11.91
CA VAL A 79 -7.42 -3.30 12.42
C VAL A 79 -7.37 -4.82 12.45
N ALA A 80 -7.82 -5.40 13.55
CA ALA A 80 -7.92 -6.83 13.69
C ALA A 80 -9.30 -7.23 14.20
N GLY A 81 -9.80 -8.33 13.68
CA GLY A 81 -11.10 -8.89 13.96
C GLY A 81 -10.92 -10.28 14.54
N SER A 82 -11.63 -10.54 15.63
CA SER A 82 -11.49 -11.79 16.37
C SER A 82 -12.67 -12.75 16.14
N GLN A 83 -12.48 -13.99 16.58
CA GLN A 83 -13.50 -15.03 16.58
C GLN A 83 -14.76 -14.65 17.38
N SER A 84 -14.62 -13.87 18.46
CA SER A 84 -15.77 -13.39 19.26
C SER A 84 -16.62 -12.33 18.55
N GLY A 85 -16.17 -11.80 17.41
CA GLY A 85 -16.82 -10.67 16.75
C GLY A 85 -16.39 -9.30 17.29
N SER A 86 -15.40 -9.26 18.19
CA SER A 86 -14.75 -8.00 18.61
C SER A 86 -13.72 -7.57 17.56
N ILE A 87 -13.70 -6.27 17.26
CA ILE A 87 -12.75 -5.64 16.35
C ILE A 87 -11.96 -4.62 17.17
N ARG A 88 -10.64 -4.60 17.03
CA ARG A 88 -9.78 -3.59 17.65
C ARG A 88 -8.99 -2.86 16.57
N VAL A 89 -8.82 -1.56 16.78
CA VAL A 89 -8.02 -0.68 15.92
C VAL A 89 -6.88 -0.14 16.76
N TRP A 90 -5.65 -0.32 16.31
CA TRP A 90 -4.45 0.20 16.95
C TRP A 90 -3.81 1.28 16.10
N ASP A 91 -3.23 2.23 16.81
CA ASP A 91 -2.27 3.21 16.29
C ASP A 91 -0.87 2.63 16.46
N LEU A 92 -0.18 2.42 15.34
CA LEU A 92 1.15 1.82 15.31
C LEU A 92 2.23 2.81 15.75
N GLU A 93 2.07 4.10 15.44
CA GLU A 93 3.00 5.16 15.85
C GLU A 93 2.90 5.46 17.36
N ALA A 94 1.69 5.42 17.92
CA ALA A 94 1.50 5.59 19.35
C ALA A 94 1.55 4.29 20.15
N ALA A 95 1.70 3.13 19.48
CA ALA A 95 1.69 1.80 20.08
C ALA A 95 0.53 1.62 21.08
N LYS A 96 -0.69 2.00 20.68
CA LYS A 96 -1.86 1.98 21.57
C LYS A 96 -3.13 1.59 20.84
N ILE A 97 -4.08 1.07 21.58
CA ILE A 97 -5.44 0.85 21.06
C ILE A 97 -6.10 2.19 20.88
N LEU A 98 -6.57 2.43 19.65
CA LEU A 98 -7.34 3.62 19.30
C LEU A 98 -8.82 3.37 19.56
N ARG A 99 -9.35 2.20 19.18
CA ARG A 99 -10.75 1.80 19.41
C ARG A 99 -10.93 0.30 19.62
N THR A 100 -11.94 -0.02 20.42
CA THR A 100 -12.58 -1.34 20.48
C THR A 100 -14.00 -1.20 19.92
N LEU A 101 -14.31 -1.95 18.87
CA LEU A 101 -15.58 -1.94 18.15
C LEU A 101 -16.28 -3.30 18.37
N MET A 102 -17.48 -3.25 18.95
CA MET A 102 -18.27 -4.43 19.28
C MET A 102 -19.65 -4.37 18.63
N GLY A 103 -20.18 -5.53 18.21
CA GLY A 103 -21.56 -5.64 17.73
C GLY A 103 -21.82 -6.66 16.64
N HIS A 104 -20.78 -7.35 16.15
CA HIS A 104 -20.95 -8.63 15.44
C HIS A 104 -21.24 -9.75 16.43
N LYS A 105 -21.91 -10.79 15.97
CA LYS A 105 -22.31 -11.95 16.79
C LYS A 105 -21.45 -13.19 16.60
N ALA A 106 -20.52 -13.15 15.66
CA ALA A 106 -19.66 -14.25 15.29
C ALA A 106 -18.33 -13.72 14.71
N ASN A 107 -17.46 -14.64 14.32
CA ASN A 107 -16.12 -14.38 13.79
C ASN A 107 -16.11 -13.27 12.73
N ILE A 108 -15.10 -12.40 12.80
CA ILE A 108 -14.84 -11.41 11.76
C ILE A 108 -13.94 -12.06 10.72
N CYS A 109 -14.50 -12.32 9.54
CA CYS A 109 -13.80 -13.02 8.46
C CYS A 109 -13.06 -12.05 7.53
N SER A 110 -13.51 -10.79 7.44
CA SER A 110 -12.92 -9.80 6.55
C SER A 110 -13.00 -8.40 7.10
N LEU A 111 -11.97 -7.62 6.80
CA LEU A 111 -11.81 -6.22 7.19
C LEU A 111 -11.23 -5.43 6.04
N ASP A 112 -11.67 -4.18 5.88
CA ASP A 112 -11.02 -3.22 5.01
C ASP A 112 -11.12 -1.79 5.56
N PHE A 113 -10.12 -0.97 5.23
CA PHE A 113 -10.12 0.46 5.53
C PHE A 113 -10.65 1.25 4.34
N HIS A 114 -11.46 2.25 4.63
CA HIS A 114 -11.87 3.20 3.60
C HIS A 114 -10.68 4.05 3.14
N PRO A 115 -10.47 4.28 1.83
CA PRO A 115 -9.24 4.89 1.29
C PRO A 115 -9.02 6.36 1.70
N TYR A 116 -10.10 7.13 1.93
CA TYR A 116 -10.03 8.57 2.23
C TYR A 116 -10.56 8.95 3.60
N GLY A 117 -11.21 8.02 4.29
CA GLY A 117 -12.06 8.31 5.43
C GLY A 117 -11.68 7.41 6.59
N GLU A 118 -11.92 7.89 7.80
CA GLU A 118 -11.69 7.10 9.01
C GLU A 118 -12.83 6.10 9.24
N PHE A 119 -13.11 5.28 8.22
CA PHE A 119 -14.11 4.22 8.27
C PHE A 119 -13.46 2.85 8.10
N VAL A 120 -14.03 1.86 8.79
CA VAL A 120 -13.68 0.44 8.63
C VAL A 120 -14.94 -0.32 8.24
N ALA A 121 -14.83 -1.18 7.24
CA ALA A 121 -15.86 -2.17 6.97
C ALA A 121 -15.44 -3.53 7.54
N SER A 122 -16.39 -4.27 8.11
CA SER A 122 -16.18 -5.62 8.61
C SER A 122 -17.25 -6.57 8.10
N GLY A 123 -16.81 -7.75 7.68
CA GLY A 123 -17.64 -8.86 7.21
C GLY A 123 -17.50 -10.02 8.18
N SER A 124 -18.62 -10.62 8.54
CA SER A 124 -18.66 -11.64 9.59
C SER A 124 -19.31 -12.93 9.11
N GLN A 125 -19.03 -14.00 9.85
CA GLN A 125 -19.76 -15.25 9.79
C GLN A 125 -21.24 -15.09 10.20
N ASP A 126 -21.61 -13.98 10.86
CA ASP A 126 -23.01 -13.62 11.15
C ASP A 126 -23.82 -13.13 9.92
N THR A 127 -23.22 -13.25 8.73
CA THR A 127 -23.73 -12.85 7.40
C THR A 127 -23.95 -11.36 7.18
N ASN A 128 -23.68 -10.53 8.19
CA ASN A 128 -23.80 -9.09 8.05
C ASN A 128 -22.46 -8.46 7.68
N ILE A 129 -22.58 -7.29 7.05
CA ILE A 129 -21.47 -6.36 6.88
C ILE A 129 -21.78 -5.14 7.73
N LYS A 130 -20.79 -4.62 8.43
CA LYS A 130 -20.91 -3.39 9.22
C LYS A 130 -19.89 -2.37 8.78
N LEU A 131 -20.33 -1.12 8.75
CA LEU A 131 -19.47 0.04 8.56
C LEU A 131 -19.33 0.76 9.90
N TRP A 132 -18.09 1.04 10.29
CA TRP A 132 -17.73 1.68 11.54
C TRP A 132 -17.04 3.00 11.26
N ASP A 133 -17.36 4.03 12.03
CA ASP A 133 -16.60 5.29 12.05
C ASP A 133 -15.58 5.18 13.17
N ILE A 134 -14.29 5.30 12.89
CA ILE A 134 -13.22 5.17 13.89
C ILE A 134 -13.28 6.33 14.89
N ARG A 135 -13.77 7.51 14.47
CA ARG A 135 -13.88 8.68 15.37
C ARG A 135 -15.01 8.52 16.36
N ARG A 136 -16.11 7.91 15.95
CA ARG A 136 -17.34 7.76 16.76
C ARG A 136 -17.37 6.38 17.42
N LYS A 137 -17.89 6.29 18.65
CA LYS A 137 -18.15 4.99 19.28
C LYS A 137 -19.42 4.39 18.67
N GLY A 138 -19.32 3.67 17.54
CA GLY A 138 -20.47 2.93 17.02
C GLY A 138 -20.42 2.48 15.57
N CYS A 139 -21.32 1.54 15.26
CA CYS A 139 -21.63 1.08 13.91
C CYS A 139 -22.48 2.14 13.21
N VAL A 140 -22.02 2.64 12.06
CA VAL A 140 -22.73 3.64 11.23
C VAL A 140 -23.83 2.97 10.42
N PHE A 141 -23.47 1.92 9.68
CA PHE A 141 -24.39 1.17 8.83
C PHE A 141 -24.24 -0.33 9.03
N ARG A 142 -25.36 -1.04 8.87
CA ARG A 142 -25.39 -2.51 8.82
C ARG A 142 -26.03 -2.91 7.50
N TYR A 143 -25.25 -3.55 6.64
CA TYR A 143 -25.72 -4.11 5.39
C TYR A 143 -26.14 -5.57 5.60
N ARG A 144 -27.33 -5.90 5.13
CA ARG A 144 -27.91 -7.24 5.16
C ARG A 144 -28.22 -7.67 3.74
N GLY A 145 -27.82 -8.88 3.36
CA GLY A 145 -28.14 -9.42 2.04
C GLY A 145 -27.40 -10.70 1.71
N HIS A 146 -26.25 -10.98 2.32
CA HIS A 146 -25.63 -12.30 2.22
C HIS A 146 -26.36 -13.32 3.09
N SER A 147 -26.43 -14.55 2.59
CA SER A 147 -27.05 -15.69 3.28
C SER A 147 -26.04 -16.56 4.04
N GLN A 148 -24.75 -16.37 3.78
CA GLN A 148 -23.65 -17.07 4.44
C GLN A 148 -22.51 -16.09 4.82
N ALA A 149 -21.40 -16.62 5.33
CA ALA A 149 -20.28 -15.84 5.85
C ALA A 149 -19.63 -14.96 4.78
N VAL A 150 -19.30 -13.71 5.16
CA VAL A 150 -18.66 -12.74 4.26
C VAL A 150 -17.14 -12.86 4.34
N ARG A 151 -16.55 -13.56 3.37
CA ARG A 151 -15.12 -13.92 3.33
C ARG A 151 -14.18 -12.77 2.96
N CYS A 152 -14.64 -11.84 2.13
CA CYS A 152 -13.79 -10.72 1.69
C CYS A 152 -14.60 -9.45 1.51
N LEU A 153 -13.96 -8.33 1.83
CA LEU A 153 -14.46 -6.98 1.62
C LEU A 153 -13.36 -6.14 1.00
N ARG A 154 -13.76 -5.30 0.02
CA ARG A 154 -12.91 -4.25 -0.53
C ARG A 154 -13.69 -2.97 -0.73
N PHE A 155 -13.12 -1.86 -0.31
CA PHE A 155 -13.60 -0.55 -0.76
C PHE A 155 -13.15 -0.29 -2.20
N SER A 156 -13.99 0.43 -2.94
CA SER A 156 -13.58 0.96 -4.24
C SER A 156 -12.48 2.01 -4.07
N PRO A 157 -11.57 2.19 -5.05
CA PRO A 157 -10.49 3.18 -4.97
C PRO A 157 -10.99 4.63 -4.82
N ASP A 158 -12.22 4.92 -5.25
CA ASP A 158 -12.88 6.22 -5.09
C ASP A 158 -13.64 6.35 -3.75
N GLY A 159 -13.74 5.28 -2.97
CA GLY A 159 -14.40 5.25 -1.67
C GLY A 159 -15.93 5.30 -1.71
N LYS A 160 -16.57 5.19 -2.89
CA LYS A 160 -18.04 5.27 -2.98
C LYS A 160 -18.73 3.93 -2.76
N TRP A 161 -18.06 2.85 -3.11
CA TRP A 161 -18.63 1.51 -3.09
C TRP A 161 -17.86 0.57 -2.17
N LEU A 162 -18.54 -0.48 -1.76
CA LEU A 162 -17.97 -1.61 -1.05
C LEU A 162 -18.37 -2.87 -1.81
N ALA A 163 -17.40 -3.67 -2.22
CA ALA A 163 -17.65 -5.00 -2.76
C ALA A 163 -17.49 -6.04 -1.65
N SER A 164 -18.40 -7.02 -1.63
CA SER A 164 -18.38 -8.13 -0.69
C SER A 164 -18.44 -9.46 -1.41
N ALA A 165 -17.64 -10.41 -0.97
CA ALA A 165 -17.60 -11.79 -1.44
C ALA A 165 -17.88 -12.74 -0.27
N ALA A 166 -18.69 -13.77 -0.52
CA ALA A 166 -19.19 -14.63 0.54
C ALA A 166 -19.26 -16.11 0.16
N ASP A 167 -19.50 -16.93 1.18
CA ASP A 167 -19.73 -18.37 1.07
C ASP A 167 -21.01 -18.74 0.30
N ASP A 168 -21.92 -17.78 0.09
CA ASP A 168 -23.16 -17.97 -0.68
C ASP A 168 -22.95 -17.88 -2.20
N HIS A 169 -21.70 -17.92 -2.64
CA HIS A 169 -21.27 -17.91 -4.05
C HIS A 169 -21.55 -16.60 -4.78
N MET A 170 -21.97 -15.55 -4.06
CA MET A 170 -22.29 -14.25 -4.63
C MET A 170 -21.20 -13.24 -4.33
N VAL A 171 -20.98 -12.35 -5.30
CA VAL A 171 -20.35 -11.05 -5.06
C VAL A 171 -21.44 -10.00 -5.06
N LYS A 172 -21.45 -9.10 -4.07
CA LYS A 172 -22.42 -8.02 -3.97
C LYS A 172 -21.71 -6.67 -3.92
N LEU A 173 -22.30 -5.67 -4.57
CA LEU A 173 -21.82 -4.29 -4.56
C LEU A 173 -22.77 -3.41 -3.76
N TRP A 174 -22.22 -2.63 -2.85
CA TRP A 174 -22.96 -1.75 -1.96
C TRP A 174 -22.56 -0.31 -2.21
N ASP A 175 -23.56 0.58 -2.30
CA ASP A 175 -23.34 2.02 -2.32
C ASP A 175 -23.31 2.55 -0.89
N LEU A 176 -22.18 3.16 -0.53
CA LEU A 176 -21.96 3.72 0.79
C LEU A 176 -22.71 5.03 0.99
N THR A 177 -22.95 5.79 -0.08
CA THR A 177 -23.68 7.06 -0.03
C THR A 177 -25.18 6.82 0.12
N ALA A 178 -25.74 5.89 -0.65
CA ALA A 178 -27.15 5.51 -0.56
C ALA A 178 -27.44 4.55 0.60
N GLY A 179 -26.43 3.85 1.12
CA GLY A 179 -26.57 2.87 2.20
C GLY A 179 -27.32 1.61 1.78
N LYS A 180 -27.28 1.24 0.49
CA LYS A 180 -28.07 0.14 -0.08
C LYS A 180 -27.22 -0.74 -1.00
N MET A 181 -27.72 -1.95 -1.25
CA MET A 181 -27.16 -2.84 -2.27
C MET A 181 -27.46 -2.28 -3.66
N MET A 182 -26.45 -2.20 -4.52
CA MET A 182 -26.57 -1.77 -5.91
C MET A 182 -26.81 -2.94 -6.85
N SER A 183 -25.99 -3.98 -6.73
CA SER A 183 -26.02 -5.11 -7.65
C SER A 183 -25.54 -6.39 -6.97
N GLU A 184 -25.99 -7.52 -7.52
CA GLU A 184 -25.53 -8.86 -7.21
C GLU A 184 -24.92 -9.47 -8.47
N PHE A 185 -23.77 -10.12 -8.32
CA PHE A 185 -23.05 -10.76 -9.40
C PHE A 185 -23.11 -12.28 -9.24
N PRO A 186 -24.11 -12.95 -9.85
CA PRO A 186 -24.20 -14.40 -9.85
C PRO A 186 -23.26 -15.00 -10.91
N GLY A 187 -22.67 -16.16 -10.62
CA GLY A 187 -21.90 -16.92 -11.61
C GLY A 187 -20.89 -17.89 -11.02
N HIS A 188 -20.38 -17.61 -9.83
CA HIS A 188 -19.56 -18.58 -9.12
C HIS A 188 -20.41 -19.76 -8.63
N THR A 189 -19.81 -20.96 -8.65
CA THR A 189 -20.45 -22.20 -8.20
C THR A 189 -19.91 -22.68 -6.85
N GLY A 190 -18.92 -21.96 -6.32
CA GLY A 190 -18.30 -22.23 -5.02
C GLY A 190 -18.09 -20.94 -4.22
N PRO A 191 -17.62 -21.06 -2.97
CA PRO A 191 -17.33 -19.91 -2.12
C PRO A 191 -16.39 -18.89 -2.76
N VAL A 192 -16.79 -17.62 -2.77
CA VAL A 192 -15.96 -16.54 -3.29
C VAL A 192 -15.01 -16.10 -2.19
N ASN A 193 -13.70 -16.32 -2.41
CA ASN A 193 -12.69 -16.12 -1.38
C ASN A 193 -12.15 -14.70 -1.36
N VAL A 194 -12.06 -14.07 -2.53
CA VAL A 194 -11.40 -12.78 -2.70
C VAL A 194 -12.10 -11.94 -3.76
N VAL A 195 -12.12 -10.64 -3.54
CA VAL A 195 -12.59 -9.65 -4.50
C VAL A 195 -11.58 -8.52 -4.53
N GLU A 196 -11.44 -7.86 -5.68
CA GLU A 196 -10.55 -6.71 -5.82
C GLU A 196 -11.03 -5.76 -6.91
N PHE A 197 -10.93 -4.46 -6.66
CA PHE A 197 -11.23 -3.44 -7.66
C PHE A 197 -10.00 -3.16 -8.51
N HIS A 198 -10.24 -2.93 -9.79
CA HIS A 198 -9.22 -2.37 -10.66
C HIS A 198 -8.86 -0.94 -10.20
N PRO A 199 -7.57 -0.54 -10.21
CA PRO A 199 -7.17 0.77 -9.70
C PRO A 199 -7.65 1.95 -10.55
N ASN A 200 -7.87 1.74 -11.85
CA ASN A 200 -8.11 2.83 -12.82
C ASN A 200 -9.44 2.73 -13.60
N GLU A 201 -10.11 1.58 -13.57
CA GLU A 201 -11.27 1.27 -14.43
C GLU A 201 -12.43 0.80 -13.57
N TYR A 202 -13.64 0.88 -14.10
CA TYR A 202 -14.86 0.37 -13.46
C TYR A 202 -14.95 -1.15 -13.61
N LEU A 203 -13.95 -1.85 -13.08
CA LEU A 203 -13.82 -3.29 -13.18
C LEU A 203 -13.59 -3.90 -11.79
N LEU A 204 -14.22 -5.03 -11.55
CA LEU A 204 -14.06 -5.83 -10.33
C LEU A 204 -13.64 -7.25 -10.71
N ALA A 205 -12.60 -7.77 -10.08
CA ALA A 205 -12.21 -9.17 -10.18
C ALA A 205 -12.66 -9.95 -8.95
N SER A 206 -13.12 -11.18 -9.14
CA SER A 206 -13.47 -12.10 -8.05
C SER A 206 -12.83 -13.47 -8.26
N GLY A 207 -12.23 -14.01 -7.19
CA GLY A 207 -11.60 -15.32 -7.18
C GLY A 207 -12.35 -16.28 -6.25
N SER A 208 -12.62 -17.49 -6.72
CA SER A 208 -13.45 -18.46 -6.02
C SER A 208 -12.78 -19.81 -5.81
N SER A 209 -13.34 -20.57 -4.86
CA SER A 209 -12.99 -21.96 -4.61
C SER A 209 -13.44 -22.91 -5.74
N ASP A 210 -14.29 -22.44 -6.64
CA ASP A 210 -14.65 -23.14 -7.89
C ASP A 210 -13.53 -23.12 -8.95
N ARG A 211 -12.37 -22.53 -8.63
CA ARG A 211 -11.20 -22.45 -9.50
C ARG A 211 -11.43 -21.56 -10.72
N THR A 212 -12.29 -20.57 -10.58
CA THR A 212 -12.53 -19.54 -11.59
C THR A 212 -12.17 -18.15 -11.08
N ILE A 213 -11.76 -17.29 -12.00
CA ILE A 213 -11.64 -15.85 -11.79
C ILE A 213 -12.61 -15.17 -12.74
N ARG A 214 -13.50 -14.33 -12.20
CA ARG A 214 -14.49 -13.59 -12.98
C ARG A 214 -14.19 -12.11 -12.93
N PHE A 215 -14.39 -11.44 -14.07
CA PHE A 215 -14.29 -10.01 -14.19
C PHE A 215 -15.67 -9.41 -14.43
N TRP A 216 -16.00 -8.36 -13.70
CA TRP A 216 -17.30 -7.71 -13.72
C TRP A 216 -17.15 -6.24 -14.09
N ASP A 217 -17.88 -5.83 -15.13
CA ASP A 217 -18.03 -4.44 -15.52
C ASP A 217 -18.96 -3.75 -14.53
N LEU A 218 -18.50 -2.68 -13.89
CA LEU A 218 -19.26 -1.91 -12.91
C LEU A 218 -20.06 -0.75 -13.53
N GLU A 219 -19.92 -0.48 -14.83
CA GLU A 219 -20.81 0.43 -15.55
C GLU A 219 -22.09 -0.29 -15.98
N LYS A 220 -21.95 -1.49 -16.54
CA LYS A 220 -23.09 -2.30 -17.05
C LYS A 220 -23.57 -3.35 -16.06
N PHE A 221 -22.81 -3.63 -15.01
CA PHE A 221 -23.08 -4.69 -14.03
C PHE A 221 -23.17 -6.10 -14.66
N GLN A 222 -22.30 -6.39 -15.62
CA GLN A 222 -22.27 -7.66 -16.36
C GLN A 222 -20.90 -8.33 -16.26
N VAL A 223 -20.86 -9.64 -16.52
CA VAL A 223 -19.59 -10.38 -16.64
C VAL A 223 -18.89 -9.96 -17.93
N VAL A 224 -17.61 -9.58 -17.81
CA VAL A 224 -16.73 -9.27 -18.94
C VAL A 224 -16.11 -10.56 -19.46
N SER A 225 -15.49 -11.32 -18.56
CA SER A 225 -14.79 -12.56 -18.87
C SER A 225 -14.70 -13.49 -17.66
N CYS A 226 -14.39 -14.75 -17.92
CA CYS A 226 -14.34 -15.82 -16.92
C CYS A 226 -13.19 -16.76 -17.21
N ILE A 227 -12.13 -16.64 -16.43
CA ILE A 227 -10.97 -17.51 -16.52
C ILE A 227 -11.29 -18.81 -15.78
N GLU A 228 -11.36 -19.90 -16.54
CA GLU A 228 -11.61 -21.24 -16.03
C GLU A 228 -10.34 -22.10 -16.09
N GLY A 229 -10.31 -23.18 -15.29
CA GLY A 229 -9.25 -24.19 -15.37
C GLY A 229 -8.07 -23.98 -14.41
N GLU A 230 -8.22 -23.18 -13.36
CA GLU A 230 -7.17 -23.08 -12.34
C GLU A 230 -6.94 -24.43 -11.64
N PRO A 231 -5.69 -24.80 -11.33
CA PRO A 231 -5.38 -26.09 -10.73
C PRO A 231 -5.90 -26.20 -9.29
N GLY A 232 -6.15 -25.07 -8.62
CA GLY A 232 -6.62 -25.01 -7.24
C GLY A 232 -7.55 -23.82 -6.97
N PRO A 233 -8.06 -23.71 -5.74
CA PRO A 233 -8.92 -22.61 -5.34
C PRO A 233 -8.13 -21.29 -5.37
N VAL A 234 -8.74 -20.24 -5.91
CA VAL A 234 -8.14 -18.90 -5.95
C VAL A 234 -8.25 -18.28 -4.57
N ARG A 235 -7.11 -17.95 -3.95
CA ARG A 235 -7.06 -17.41 -2.58
C ARG A 235 -6.68 -15.94 -2.52
N SER A 236 -5.78 -15.52 -3.40
CA SER A 236 -5.32 -14.13 -3.47
C SER A 236 -5.26 -13.70 -4.92
N ILE A 237 -5.77 -12.50 -5.17
CA ILE A 237 -5.62 -11.77 -6.42
C ILE A 237 -5.05 -10.39 -6.08
N LEU A 238 -4.30 -9.81 -7.02
CA LEU A 238 -3.72 -8.48 -6.92
C LEU A 238 -3.68 -7.83 -8.29
N PHE A 239 -4.34 -6.70 -8.49
CA PHE A 239 -4.15 -5.91 -9.70
C PHE A 239 -2.77 -5.24 -9.70
N ASN A 240 -2.12 -5.23 -10.87
CA ASN A 240 -0.94 -4.39 -11.06
C ASN A 240 -1.33 -2.91 -10.82
N PRO A 241 -0.54 -2.12 -10.06
CA PRO A 241 -0.80 -0.69 -9.87
C PRO A 241 -1.02 0.12 -11.17
N ASP A 242 -0.39 -0.29 -12.27
CA ASP A 242 -0.60 0.35 -13.59
C ASP A 242 -1.93 -0.03 -14.25
N GLY A 243 -2.61 -1.07 -13.77
CA GLY A 243 -3.88 -1.56 -14.29
C GLY A 243 -3.77 -2.41 -15.56
N CYS A 244 -2.57 -2.91 -15.91
CA CYS A 244 -2.40 -3.67 -17.16
C CYS A 244 -2.73 -5.17 -17.04
N CYS A 245 -2.64 -5.74 -15.83
CA CYS A 245 -2.82 -7.17 -15.61
C CYS A 245 -3.24 -7.49 -14.17
N LEU A 246 -3.74 -8.71 -13.97
CA LEU A 246 -4.13 -9.27 -12.69
C LEU A 246 -3.17 -10.40 -12.33
N TYR A 247 -2.59 -10.32 -11.14
CA TYR A 247 -1.82 -11.40 -10.54
C TYR A 247 -2.75 -12.30 -9.73
N SER A 248 -2.71 -13.60 -9.99
CA SER A 248 -3.41 -14.61 -9.20
C SER A 248 -2.42 -15.54 -8.54
N GLY A 249 -2.58 -15.71 -7.23
CA GLY A 249 -1.85 -16.70 -6.46
C GLY A 249 -2.64 -18.00 -6.38
N CYS A 250 -2.23 -19.01 -7.16
CA CYS A 250 -2.87 -20.32 -7.15
C CYS A 250 -1.87 -21.42 -6.77
N GLN A 251 -2.11 -22.06 -5.63
CA GLN A 251 -1.26 -23.11 -5.07
C GLN A 251 0.22 -22.71 -5.16
N ASP A 252 1.05 -23.34 -5.98
CA ASP A 252 2.49 -23.08 -6.05
C ASP A 252 2.94 -22.13 -7.17
N SER A 253 2.00 -21.52 -7.89
CA SER A 253 2.29 -20.64 -9.02
C SER A 253 1.64 -19.27 -8.91
N LEU A 254 2.37 -18.26 -9.37
CA LEU A 254 1.83 -16.95 -9.72
C LEU A 254 1.39 -16.99 -11.19
N ARG A 255 0.13 -16.65 -11.47
CA ARG A 255 -0.36 -16.48 -12.84
C ARG A 255 -0.65 -15.01 -13.12
N VAL A 256 -0.44 -14.60 -14.36
CA VAL A 256 -0.66 -13.24 -14.84
C VAL A 256 -1.73 -13.25 -15.90
N TYR A 257 -2.80 -12.48 -15.70
CA TYR A 257 -3.94 -12.45 -16.61
C TYR A 257 -4.23 -11.08 -17.20
N GLY A 258 -4.73 -11.09 -18.43
CA GLY A 258 -5.56 -10.04 -19.01
C GLY A 258 -7.02 -10.49 -19.07
N TRP A 259 -7.94 -9.54 -19.09
CA TRP A 259 -9.39 -9.78 -19.08
C TRP A 259 -10.11 -9.38 -20.37
N GLU A 260 -9.44 -8.66 -21.27
CA GLU A 260 -9.98 -8.22 -22.56
C GLU A 260 -8.96 -8.35 -23.70
N PRO A 261 -8.95 -9.48 -24.46
CA PRO A 261 -9.65 -10.73 -24.16
C PRO A 261 -9.02 -11.46 -22.96
N GLU A 262 -9.76 -12.42 -22.38
CA GLU A 262 -9.21 -13.28 -21.34
C GLU A 262 -7.97 -14.03 -21.83
N ARG A 263 -6.85 -13.85 -21.14
CA ARG A 263 -5.58 -14.48 -21.51
C ARG A 263 -4.68 -14.63 -20.30
N CYS A 264 -4.03 -15.78 -20.18
CA CYS A 264 -2.88 -15.96 -19.30
C CYS A 264 -1.62 -15.48 -20.04
N PHE A 265 -0.98 -14.43 -19.56
CA PHE A 265 0.27 -13.90 -20.13
C PHE A 265 1.49 -14.68 -19.66
N ASP A 266 1.50 -15.12 -18.40
CA ASP A 266 2.66 -15.81 -17.81
C ASP A 266 2.25 -16.69 -16.63
N VAL A 267 3.08 -17.70 -16.33
CA VAL A 267 2.94 -18.60 -15.19
C VAL A 267 4.33 -18.80 -14.57
N VAL A 268 4.52 -18.26 -13.36
CA VAL A 268 5.77 -18.37 -12.61
C VAL A 268 5.61 -19.36 -11.47
N LEU A 269 6.46 -20.37 -11.40
CA LEU A 269 6.50 -21.32 -10.28
C LEU A 269 7.26 -20.70 -9.10
N VAL A 270 6.60 -20.61 -7.94
CA VAL A 270 7.14 -19.96 -6.73
C VAL A 270 7.27 -20.94 -5.56
N HIS A 271 6.46 -22.00 -5.53
CA HIS A 271 6.45 -23.02 -4.46
C HIS A 271 6.14 -22.45 -3.05
N TRP A 272 5.21 -21.51 -2.98
CA TRP A 272 4.75 -20.90 -1.73
C TRP A 272 3.58 -21.64 -1.04
N GLY A 273 3.05 -22.71 -1.63
CA GLY A 273 1.94 -23.48 -1.07
C GLY A 273 0.61 -22.72 -1.04
N LYS A 274 0.13 -22.34 0.14
CA LYS A 274 -1.15 -21.62 0.29
C LYS A 274 -0.89 -20.13 0.50
N VAL A 275 -0.71 -19.41 -0.60
CA VAL A 275 -0.57 -17.95 -0.56
C VAL A 275 -1.82 -17.31 0.05
N ALA A 276 -1.58 -16.36 0.95
CA ALA A 276 -2.61 -15.70 1.73
C ALA A 276 -2.72 -14.20 1.37
N ASP A 277 -1.61 -13.54 1.04
CA ASP A 277 -1.63 -12.15 0.57
C ASP A 277 -0.46 -11.87 -0.39
N LEU A 278 -0.64 -10.86 -1.24
CA LEU A 278 0.31 -10.43 -2.26
C LEU A 278 0.49 -8.91 -2.20
N ALA A 279 1.72 -8.39 -2.33
CA ALA A 279 1.96 -6.95 -2.47
C ALA A 279 3.01 -6.69 -3.54
N ILE A 280 3.01 -5.49 -4.14
CA ILE A 280 3.99 -5.09 -5.15
C ILE A 280 4.77 -3.89 -4.60
N CYS A 281 6.10 -3.98 -4.67
CA CYS A 281 7.00 -2.89 -4.31
C CYS A 281 8.26 -2.98 -5.17
N ASN A 282 8.69 -1.85 -5.74
CA ASN A 282 9.90 -1.75 -6.57
C ASN A 282 10.03 -2.81 -7.67
N ASP A 283 8.99 -3.01 -8.48
CA ASP A 283 8.95 -4.06 -9.53
C ASP A 283 9.18 -5.49 -9.00
N GLN A 284 8.99 -5.71 -7.71
CA GLN A 284 8.97 -7.02 -7.10
C GLN A 284 7.59 -7.30 -6.53
N LEU A 285 7.08 -8.51 -6.78
CA LEU A 285 5.90 -9.01 -6.12
C LEU A 285 6.31 -9.86 -4.94
N ILE A 286 5.79 -9.51 -3.78
CA ILE A 286 6.06 -10.19 -2.52
C ILE A 286 4.81 -11.00 -2.18
N GLY A 287 4.97 -12.30 -2.09
CA GLY A 287 3.92 -13.24 -1.70
C GLY A 287 4.20 -13.79 -0.31
N VAL A 288 3.17 -13.86 0.52
CA VAL A 288 3.26 -14.47 1.85
C VAL A 288 2.28 -15.63 1.98
N ALA A 289 2.78 -16.68 2.60
CA ALA A 289 2.03 -17.89 2.91
C ALA A 289 2.30 -18.29 4.35
N PHE A 290 1.37 -19.01 4.96
CA PHE A 290 1.54 -19.53 6.30
C PHE A 290 1.13 -20.99 6.38
N SER A 291 1.75 -21.69 7.32
CA SER A 291 1.45 -23.08 7.65
C SER A 291 1.66 -23.28 9.14
N GLN A 292 0.57 -23.60 9.86
CA GLN A 292 0.57 -23.66 11.32
C GLN A 292 1.06 -22.33 11.92
N SER A 293 2.10 -22.32 12.74
CA SER A 293 2.71 -21.13 13.33
C SER A 293 3.72 -20.41 12.43
N ASN A 294 4.12 -21.02 11.31
CA ASN A 294 5.18 -20.49 10.45
C ASN A 294 4.61 -19.60 9.35
N VAL A 295 5.31 -18.51 9.05
CA VAL A 295 5.05 -17.64 7.92
C VAL A 295 6.27 -17.62 7.01
N SER A 296 6.04 -17.85 5.72
CA SER A 296 7.06 -17.80 4.68
C SER A 296 6.78 -16.65 3.72
N SER A 297 7.83 -15.89 3.39
CA SER A 297 7.79 -14.81 2.41
C SER A 297 8.60 -15.18 1.17
N TYR A 298 8.08 -14.78 0.01
CA TYR A 298 8.62 -15.08 -1.30
C TYR A 298 8.66 -13.81 -2.12
N VAL A 299 9.64 -13.71 -3.00
CA VAL A 299 9.80 -12.59 -3.91
C VAL A 299 9.77 -13.12 -5.34
N VAL A 300 9.06 -12.40 -6.20
CA VAL A 300 9.02 -12.61 -7.64
C VAL A 300 9.48 -11.31 -8.31
N ASP A 301 10.52 -11.40 -9.13
CA ASP A 301 11.03 -10.29 -9.91
C ASP A 301 10.12 -10.04 -11.12
N LEU A 302 9.28 -8.99 -11.05
CA LEU A 302 8.32 -8.69 -12.10
C LEU A 302 8.97 -8.16 -13.37
N THR A 303 10.25 -7.77 -13.36
CA THR A 303 10.94 -7.33 -14.58
C THR A 303 11.15 -8.48 -15.56
N ARG A 304 11.12 -9.72 -15.05
CA ARG A 304 11.24 -10.97 -15.82
C ARG A 304 9.90 -11.62 -16.13
N VAL A 305 8.80 -11.05 -15.62
CA VAL A 305 7.44 -11.60 -15.79
C VAL A 305 6.76 -10.89 -16.96
N THR A 306 6.17 -11.66 -17.85
CA THR A 306 5.45 -11.14 -19.02
C THR A 306 4.09 -10.58 -18.57
N ARG A 307 3.93 -9.25 -18.65
CA ARG A 307 2.72 -8.54 -18.18
C ARG A 307 1.72 -8.22 -19.29
N THR A 308 2.17 -8.24 -20.55
CA THR A 308 1.37 -7.93 -21.74
C THR A 308 1.84 -8.80 -22.91
N GLY A 309 0.92 -9.37 -23.67
CA GLY A 309 1.28 -10.13 -24.88
C GLY A 309 1.34 -9.23 -26.12
N THR A 310 2.50 -9.13 -26.79
CA THR A 310 2.56 -8.76 -28.21
C THR A 310 2.07 -9.94 -29.05
N VAL A 311 1.37 -9.66 -30.16
CA VAL A 311 0.99 -10.68 -31.16
C VAL A 311 2.26 -11.27 -31.78
N ALA A 312 2.77 -12.36 -31.22
CA ALA A 312 3.66 -13.25 -31.93
C ALA A 312 2.76 -14.26 -32.67
N GLN A 313 2.79 -14.24 -34.00
CA GLN A 313 2.36 -15.38 -34.79
C GLN A 313 3.33 -16.52 -34.48
N ASP A 314 2.89 -17.52 -33.72
CA ASP A 314 3.60 -18.78 -33.70
C ASP A 314 3.41 -19.48 -35.05
N PRO A 315 4.48 -20.09 -35.61
CA PRO A 315 4.40 -20.79 -36.87
C PRO A 315 3.48 -22.01 -36.72
N VAL A 316 2.49 -22.06 -37.60
CA VAL A 316 1.58 -23.17 -37.87
C VAL A 316 2.37 -24.49 -37.92
N GLN A 317 2.19 -25.34 -36.91
CA GLN A 317 2.47 -26.77 -37.05
C GLN A 317 1.22 -27.43 -37.64
N ASP A 318 1.35 -27.81 -38.91
CA ASP A 318 0.43 -28.68 -39.65
C ASP A 318 0.15 -29.97 -38.86
N SER A 319 -1.07 -30.11 -38.35
CA SER A 319 -1.64 -31.42 -38.01
C SER A 319 -2.90 -31.64 -38.83
N ARG A 320 -2.79 -32.52 -39.83
CA ARG A 320 -3.88 -32.97 -40.71
C ARG A 320 -5.10 -33.46 -39.91
N PRO A 321 -6.33 -33.25 -40.41
CA PRO A 321 -7.55 -33.73 -39.77
C PRO A 321 -7.71 -35.25 -39.98
N PRO A 322 -8.17 -36.02 -38.97
CA PRO A 322 -8.65 -37.37 -39.19
C PRO A 322 -10.02 -37.36 -39.89
N ALA A 323 -10.16 -38.30 -40.82
CA ALA A 323 -11.26 -38.45 -41.76
C ALA A 323 -12.60 -38.86 -41.11
N GLN A 324 -13.67 -38.41 -41.77
CA GLN A 324 -15.07 -38.78 -41.55
C GLN A 324 -15.33 -40.27 -41.85
N GLN A 325 -16.24 -40.88 -41.09
CA GLN A 325 -16.96 -42.10 -41.49
C GLN A 325 -18.48 -41.83 -41.53
N PRO A 326 -19.25 -42.55 -42.38
CA PRO A 326 -20.58 -42.15 -42.85
C PRO A 326 -21.75 -42.68 -41.98
N PRO A 327 -23.00 -42.22 -42.21
CA PRO A 327 -24.14 -42.39 -41.30
C PRO A 327 -25.01 -43.62 -41.60
N HIS A 328 -26.04 -43.84 -40.75
CA HIS A 328 -27.36 -44.52 -40.92
C HIS A 328 -27.66 -45.58 -39.83
N PRO A 329 -28.94 -45.93 -39.51
CA PRO A 329 -30.19 -45.17 -39.47
C PRO A 329 -31.03 -45.41 -38.16
N SER A 330 -32.25 -44.87 -38.13
CA SER A 330 -33.19 -44.59 -37.04
C SER A 330 -33.95 -45.73 -36.31
N ALA A 331 -34.07 -45.58 -34.97
CA ALA A 331 -35.23 -45.74 -34.04
C ALA A 331 -35.98 -47.11 -33.88
N PRO A 332 -36.86 -47.37 -32.85
CA PRO A 332 -37.27 -46.55 -31.68
C PRO A 332 -37.51 -47.32 -30.31
N LEU A 333 -37.92 -46.57 -29.27
CA LEU A 333 -38.72 -46.92 -28.05
C LEU A 333 -38.15 -47.81 -26.91
N ARG A 334 -38.13 -47.24 -25.68
CA ARG A 334 -39.15 -47.52 -24.62
C ARG A 334 -39.00 -46.63 -23.37
N ARG A 335 -40.12 -46.00 -22.99
CA ARG A 335 -40.39 -45.39 -21.67
C ARG A 335 -40.40 -46.46 -20.58
N ILE A 336 -39.82 -46.18 -19.42
CA ILE A 336 -40.32 -46.66 -18.13
C ILE A 336 -40.25 -45.50 -17.13
N TYR A 337 -41.42 -45.12 -16.64
CA TYR A 337 -41.64 -44.30 -15.46
C TYR A 337 -41.28 -45.11 -14.22
N GLU A 338 -40.65 -44.50 -13.22
CA GLU A 338 -40.98 -44.83 -11.83
C GLU A 338 -40.67 -43.66 -10.89
N ARG A 339 -41.68 -43.35 -10.06
CA ARG A 339 -41.73 -42.31 -9.03
C ARG A 339 -41.90 -43.04 -7.69
N PRO A 340 -41.30 -42.55 -6.60
CA PRO A 340 -42.02 -42.48 -5.33
C PRO A 340 -41.91 -41.06 -4.72
N SER A 341 -43.00 -40.34 -4.47
CA SER A 341 -43.95 -40.40 -3.35
C SER A 341 -43.56 -39.44 -2.22
N THR A 342 -44.27 -38.32 -2.19
CA THR A 342 -44.34 -37.33 -1.12
C THR A 342 -45.10 -37.86 0.10
N ALA A 343 -44.63 -37.60 1.31
CA ALA A 343 -45.51 -37.41 2.47
C ALA A 343 -44.84 -36.52 3.54
N CYS A 344 -45.58 -35.50 3.96
CA CYS A 344 -45.24 -34.51 4.97
C CYS A 344 -45.31 -35.09 6.39
N SER A 345 -44.47 -34.58 7.29
CA SER A 345 -44.82 -34.45 8.71
C SER A 345 -44.63 -32.99 9.15
N LYS A 346 -45.67 -32.44 9.79
CA LYS A 346 -45.71 -31.07 10.32
C LYS A 346 -44.84 -30.95 11.59
N PRO A 347 -44.32 -29.75 11.90
CA PRO A 347 -43.62 -29.47 13.13
C PRO A 347 -44.58 -29.23 14.30
N GLN A 348 -44.14 -29.63 15.50
CA GLN A 348 -44.83 -29.39 16.75
C GLN A 348 -44.48 -27.99 17.28
N ARG A 349 -45.54 -27.22 17.51
CA ARG A 349 -45.57 -25.87 18.08
C ARG A 349 -45.17 -25.89 19.55
N VAL A 350 -44.15 -25.13 19.94
CA VAL A 350 -43.93 -24.70 21.34
C VAL A 350 -43.76 -23.18 21.38
N LYS A 351 -44.36 -22.60 22.41
CA LYS A 351 -44.88 -21.24 22.55
C LYS A 351 -43.80 -20.16 22.66
N GLN A 352 -44.20 -18.97 22.20
CA GLN A 352 -43.72 -17.67 22.64
C GLN A 352 -43.56 -17.60 24.16
N ASN A 353 -42.47 -16.98 24.62
CA ASN A 353 -42.51 -16.09 25.77
C ASN A 353 -41.69 -14.83 25.46
N SER A 354 -42.34 -13.72 25.77
CA SER A 354 -41.91 -12.33 25.69
C SER A 354 -41.02 -11.94 26.88
N GLU A 355 -40.37 -10.79 26.72
CA GLU A 355 -39.70 -9.96 27.74
C GLU A 355 -38.31 -10.41 28.23
N SER A 356 -37.28 -9.66 27.84
CA SER A 356 -36.81 -8.53 28.67
C SER A 356 -35.65 -7.80 27.99
N GLU A 357 -35.86 -6.51 27.73
CA GLU A 357 -34.79 -5.54 27.54
C GLU A 357 -33.96 -5.38 28.82
N ARG A 358 -32.73 -4.88 28.64
CA ARG A 358 -31.71 -4.46 29.62
C ARG A 358 -30.70 -5.53 30.02
N ARG A 359 -29.47 -5.35 29.52
CA ARG A 359 -28.33 -4.88 30.33
C ARG A 359 -27.19 -4.43 29.42
N SER A 360 -26.76 -3.19 29.58
CA SER A 360 -25.50 -2.67 29.05
C SER A 360 -24.33 -3.34 29.80
N PRO A 361 -23.27 -3.83 29.13
CA PRO A 361 -22.00 -4.07 29.80
C PRO A 361 -21.20 -2.76 29.73
N SER A 362 -20.89 -2.16 30.89
CA SER A 362 -20.05 -0.96 30.95
C SER A 362 -19.10 -0.97 32.14
N SER A 363 -18.76 -2.15 32.67
CA SER A 363 -17.85 -2.27 33.82
C SER A 363 -16.76 -3.31 33.66
N GLU A 364 -16.91 -4.26 32.72
CA GLU A 364 -15.85 -5.23 32.39
C GLU A 364 -14.97 -4.71 31.24
N ASP A 365 -15.55 -4.04 30.24
CA ASP A 365 -14.80 -3.46 29.11
C ASP A 365 -13.75 -2.41 29.53
N ASP A 366 -14.06 -1.59 30.54
CA ASP A 366 -13.11 -0.58 31.06
C ASP A 366 -11.93 -1.20 31.84
N ARG A 367 -12.04 -2.47 32.28
CA ARG A 367 -10.93 -3.18 32.92
C ARG A 367 -10.00 -3.82 31.88
N ASP A 368 -10.56 -4.43 30.84
CA ASP A 368 -9.78 -5.07 29.77
C ASP A 368 -9.00 -4.05 28.93
N GLU A 369 -9.54 -2.83 28.75
CA GLU A 369 -8.79 -1.72 28.10
C GLU A 369 -7.55 -1.28 28.90
N ARG A 370 -7.49 -1.51 30.22
CA ARG A 370 -6.32 -1.19 31.06
C ARG A 370 -5.20 -2.23 30.99
N GLU A 371 -5.50 -3.46 30.58
CA GLU A 371 -4.53 -4.56 30.46
C GLU A 371 -4.02 -4.77 29.03
N SER A 372 -4.77 -4.31 28.02
CA SER A 372 -4.35 -4.43 26.63
C SER A 372 -3.23 -3.44 26.25
N ARG A 373 -2.07 -3.97 25.84
CA ARG A 373 -0.85 -3.19 25.55
C ARG A 373 -0.27 -3.56 24.19
N ALA A 374 0.35 -2.60 23.51
CA ALA A 374 1.30 -2.89 22.45
C ALA A 374 2.68 -3.06 23.10
N GLU A 375 3.23 -4.25 22.99
CA GLU A 375 4.57 -4.59 23.47
C GLU A 375 5.55 -4.41 22.32
N ILE A 376 6.37 -3.36 22.38
CA ILE A 376 7.47 -3.16 21.42
C ILE A 376 8.57 -4.16 21.76
N GLN A 377 8.84 -5.10 20.86
CA GLN A 377 9.86 -6.13 21.06
C GLN A 377 11.21 -5.68 20.53
N ASN A 378 11.24 -4.94 19.42
CA ASN A 378 12.46 -4.35 18.87
C ASN A 378 12.31 -2.83 18.72
N ALA A 379 12.87 -2.08 19.66
CA ALA A 379 12.81 -0.63 19.67
C ALA A 379 13.59 0.03 18.51
N GLU A 380 14.66 -0.59 18.02
CA GLU A 380 15.46 -0.04 16.92
C GLU A 380 14.66 -0.10 15.61
N ASP A 381 14.11 -1.28 15.29
CA ASP A 381 13.26 -1.46 14.10
C ASP A 381 11.99 -0.63 14.20
N TYR A 382 11.40 -0.53 15.39
CA TYR A 382 10.23 0.31 15.64
C TYR A 382 10.52 1.78 15.33
N ASN A 383 11.62 2.31 15.85
CA ASN A 383 12.03 3.69 15.62
C ASN A 383 12.55 3.95 14.19
N GLU A 384 12.94 2.91 13.44
CA GLU A 384 13.28 3.05 12.02
C GLU A 384 12.02 3.20 11.17
N ILE A 385 10.98 2.43 11.50
CA ILE A 385 9.76 2.33 10.68
C ILE A 385 8.73 3.40 11.06
N PHE A 386 8.51 3.65 12.36
CA PHE A 386 7.43 4.50 12.87
C PHE A 386 7.95 5.83 13.45
N GLN A 387 8.78 6.55 12.69
CA GLN A 387 9.28 7.85 13.13
C GLN A 387 8.18 8.92 13.15
N PRO A 388 8.10 9.74 14.22
CA PRO A 388 7.12 10.80 14.29
C PRO A 388 7.38 11.85 13.21
N LYS A 389 6.31 12.21 12.48
CA LYS A 389 6.35 13.15 11.32
C LYS A 389 6.90 14.55 11.61
N ASN A 390 7.21 14.86 12.87
CA ASN A 390 7.81 16.13 13.28
C ASN A 390 9.34 16.19 13.14
N SER A 391 10.02 15.08 12.77
CA SER A 391 11.44 15.14 12.43
C SER A 391 11.63 15.72 11.03
N ILE A 392 12.08 16.98 10.94
CA ILE A 392 12.50 17.59 9.68
C ILE A 392 13.73 16.83 9.16
N SER A 393 13.52 15.87 8.27
CA SER A 393 14.60 15.21 7.54
C SER A 393 14.92 16.05 6.30
N ARG A 394 16.17 16.53 6.21
CA ARG A 394 16.67 17.30 5.05
C ARG A 394 17.08 16.41 3.88
N THR A 395 16.94 15.10 4.04
CA THR A 395 17.22 14.07 3.03
C THR A 395 15.90 13.52 2.50
N PRO A 396 15.77 13.28 1.18
CA PRO A 396 14.61 12.59 0.64
C PRO A 396 14.38 11.27 1.40
N PRO A 397 13.12 10.84 1.62
CA PRO A 397 12.85 9.54 2.22
C PRO A 397 13.59 8.47 1.43
N ARG A 398 14.35 7.61 2.13
CA ARG A 398 15.09 6.51 1.50
C ARG A 398 14.08 5.61 0.79
N ARG A 399 14.16 5.53 -0.54
CA ARG A 399 13.44 4.49 -1.28
C ARG A 399 14.02 3.16 -0.86
N SER A 400 13.17 2.24 -0.46
CA SER A 400 13.64 0.91 -0.08
C SER A 400 14.24 0.22 -1.30
N GLU A 401 15.38 -0.47 -1.15
CA GLU A 401 16.07 -1.10 -2.28
C GLU A 401 15.48 -2.48 -2.59
N PRO A 402 15.27 -2.87 -3.88
CA PRO A 402 14.77 -4.20 -4.22
C PRO A 402 15.55 -5.33 -3.53
N PHE A 403 14.89 -6.43 -3.18
CA PHE A 403 15.58 -7.60 -2.64
C PHE A 403 16.50 -8.19 -3.72
N PRO A 404 17.80 -8.40 -3.43
CA PRO A 404 18.73 -8.90 -4.43
C PRO A 404 18.35 -10.33 -4.84
N ALA A 405 18.27 -10.55 -6.15
CA ALA A 405 17.96 -11.88 -6.69
C ALA A 405 19.19 -12.80 -6.54
N PRO A 406 19.02 -14.02 -6.01
CA PRO A 406 20.11 -14.99 -5.93
C PRO A 406 20.53 -15.47 -7.34
N PRO A 407 21.81 -15.83 -7.54
CA PRO A 407 22.27 -16.42 -8.78
C PRO A 407 21.55 -17.75 -9.06
N GLU A 408 21.33 -18.07 -10.33
CA GLU A 408 20.90 -19.40 -10.75
C GLU A 408 22.06 -20.38 -10.55
N ASP A 409 21.77 -21.51 -9.92
CA ASP A 409 22.75 -22.57 -9.75
C ASP A 409 22.96 -23.23 -11.12
N ASP A 410 24.14 -23.08 -11.73
CA ASP A 410 24.53 -23.83 -12.92
C ASP A 410 24.44 -25.33 -12.58
N MET A 411 23.53 -26.05 -13.25
CA MET A 411 23.47 -27.52 -13.15
C MET A 411 24.76 -28.12 -13.73
N ALA A 412 25.77 -28.32 -12.88
CA ALA A 412 26.94 -29.12 -13.18
C ALA A 412 27.22 -30.14 -12.06
N THR A 413 26.89 -31.39 -12.39
CA THR A 413 27.32 -32.67 -11.79
C THR A 413 27.07 -32.91 -10.31
N ALA A 414 25.96 -33.61 -10.07
CA ALA A 414 25.83 -34.54 -8.95
C ALA A 414 27.08 -35.43 -8.84
N LYS A 415 27.79 -35.32 -7.72
CA LYS A 415 28.66 -36.37 -7.19
C LYS A 415 28.33 -36.60 -5.71
N GLU A 416 27.59 -37.68 -5.54
CA GLU A 416 27.75 -38.70 -4.49
C GLU A 416 27.88 -38.25 -3.02
N ALA A 417 26.79 -38.51 -2.30
CA ALA A 417 26.74 -38.57 -0.86
C ALA A 417 27.72 -39.62 -0.30
N ALA A 418 28.66 -39.17 0.54
CA ALA A 418 29.39 -40.05 1.45
C ALA A 418 28.71 -40.03 2.83
N LYS A 419 28.32 -41.22 3.30
CA LYS A 419 27.75 -41.50 4.63
C LYS A 419 28.69 -41.11 5.78
N PRO A 420 28.17 -40.84 6.99
CA PRO A 420 28.97 -40.57 8.19
C PRO A 420 29.29 -41.85 8.97
N SER A 421 30.47 -41.91 9.60
CA SER A 421 30.79 -42.81 10.73
C SER A 421 32.10 -42.34 11.41
N PRO A 422 32.44 -42.78 12.64
CA PRO A 422 31.99 -42.22 13.92
C PRO A 422 33.16 -41.70 14.80
N ALA A 423 32.81 -41.24 16.00
CA ALA A 423 33.63 -40.55 17.01
C ALA A 423 34.90 -41.28 17.50
N MET A 424 35.88 -40.48 17.98
CA MET A 424 36.80 -40.83 19.07
C MET A 424 37.20 -39.60 19.90
N ASP A 425 37.32 -39.85 21.20
CA ASP A 425 37.49 -38.98 22.36
C ASP A 425 38.75 -38.10 22.41
N ALA A 426 38.70 -37.02 23.21
CA ALA A 426 39.80 -36.67 24.11
C ALA A 426 39.34 -35.75 25.27
N GLN A 427 39.74 -36.16 26.46
CA GLN A 427 39.38 -35.65 27.79
C GLN A 427 40.13 -34.37 28.21
N PHE A 428 39.53 -33.66 29.18
CA PHE A 428 40.15 -32.65 30.06
C PHE A 428 41.35 -33.21 30.85
N PRO A 429 42.25 -32.34 31.33
CA PRO A 429 42.31 -32.18 32.80
C PRO A 429 42.69 -30.77 33.33
N VAL A 430 42.26 -30.51 34.56
CA VAL A 430 42.78 -29.51 35.53
C VAL A 430 44.00 -30.12 36.26
N PRO A 431 45.00 -29.38 36.81
CA PRO A 431 44.96 -29.06 38.26
C PRO A 431 45.75 -27.82 38.79
N ASN A 432 45.25 -27.29 39.91
CA ASN A 432 45.85 -26.77 41.17
C ASN A 432 47.18 -25.95 41.30
N VAL A 433 47.00 -24.78 41.95
CA VAL A 433 47.64 -24.20 43.19
C VAL A 433 49.17 -23.97 43.29
N SER A 434 49.53 -22.67 43.28
CA SER A 434 50.44 -21.80 44.11
C SER A 434 51.61 -22.35 44.97
N PRO A 435 52.55 -21.53 45.55
CA PRO A 435 52.73 -20.06 45.50
C PRO A 435 54.21 -19.54 45.35
N GLY A 436 54.39 -18.22 45.26
CA GLY A 436 55.67 -17.47 45.32
C GLY A 436 55.79 -16.52 44.12
N GLY A 437 56.15 -15.24 44.19
CA GLY A 437 56.86 -14.45 45.20
C GLY A 437 57.85 -13.55 44.44
N ALA A 438 57.63 -12.23 44.49
CA ALA A 438 58.56 -11.14 44.15
C ALA A 438 58.96 -10.85 42.68
N GLY A 439 58.95 -9.55 42.35
CA GLY A 439 60.04 -8.92 41.57
C GLY A 439 59.71 -8.40 40.17
N THR A 440 59.60 -7.06 40.07
CA THR A 440 60.29 -6.18 39.08
C THR A 440 60.30 -6.57 37.59
N LEU A 441 59.61 -5.79 36.74
CA LEU A 441 60.15 -4.65 35.95
C LEU A 441 61.25 -5.04 34.94
N GLU A 442 60.95 -4.98 33.64
CA GLU A 442 61.54 -4.02 32.69
C GLU A 442 61.09 -4.32 31.24
N VAL A 443 60.55 -3.29 30.58
CA VAL A 443 60.32 -3.23 29.13
C VAL A 443 61.40 -2.35 28.52
N LEU A 444 62.00 -2.86 27.44
CA LEU A 444 63.08 -2.27 26.68
C LEU A 444 62.71 -0.93 26.01
N SER A 445 63.69 -0.04 26.06
CA SER A 445 63.81 1.32 25.54
C SER A 445 63.96 1.45 24.01
N ARG A 446 63.48 2.58 23.44
CA ARG A 446 64.21 3.44 22.47
C ARG A 446 63.45 4.77 22.18
N PRO A 447 64.11 5.84 21.66
CA PRO A 447 64.21 7.11 22.38
C PRO A 447 63.86 8.33 21.45
N PRO A 448 64.45 9.55 21.57
CA PRO A 448 63.74 10.72 22.11
C PRO A 448 63.77 11.95 21.17
N VAL A 449 63.00 13.00 21.48
CA VAL A 449 63.44 14.40 21.26
C VAL A 449 62.86 15.28 22.38
N VAL A 450 63.73 16.04 23.03
CA VAL A 450 63.44 17.05 24.06
C VAL A 450 64.05 18.38 23.58
N THR A 451 63.38 19.49 23.89
CA THR A 451 63.95 20.82 24.20
C THR A 451 62.77 21.67 24.67
N SER A 452 62.75 22.46 25.76
CA SER A 452 63.61 22.74 26.91
C SER A 452 62.76 23.57 27.89
N THR A 453 62.84 23.29 29.19
CA THR A 453 62.13 23.85 30.38
C THR A 453 62.72 25.21 30.87
N PRO A 454 62.38 25.82 32.05
CA PRO A 454 61.18 25.84 32.94
C PRO A 454 60.87 27.22 33.60
N ALA A 455 59.77 27.36 34.37
CA ALA A 455 59.70 28.05 35.69
C ALA A 455 58.28 27.96 36.34
N PRO A 456 58.15 28.02 37.68
CA PRO A 456 57.18 27.21 38.43
C PRO A 456 55.89 27.93 38.87
N LYS A 457 54.81 27.14 38.98
CA LYS A 457 53.57 27.48 39.71
C LYS A 457 53.73 27.18 41.20
N ALA A 458 53.19 28.06 42.03
CA ALA A 458 52.80 27.74 43.40
C ALA A 458 51.31 27.37 43.41
N GLU A 459 50.97 26.17 43.89
CA GLU A 459 49.64 25.86 44.44
C GLU A 459 49.64 26.25 45.93
N PRO A 460 48.45 26.54 46.49
CA PRO A 460 47.98 25.52 47.45
C PRO A 460 46.47 25.28 47.48
N ALA A 461 46.18 24.08 47.97
CA ALA A 461 45.03 23.65 48.78
C ALA A 461 43.66 23.45 48.08
N ILE A 462 43.45 22.17 47.78
CA ILE A 462 42.20 21.48 47.51
C ILE A 462 41.21 21.66 48.69
N PHE A 463 39.97 22.07 48.38
CA PHE A 463 38.80 21.81 49.22
C PHE A 463 37.99 20.66 48.62
N PRO A 464 37.49 19.69 49.42
CA PRO A 464 36.80 18.52 48.90
C PRO A 464 35.44 18.91 48.30
N ALA A 465 35.21 18.45 47.08
CA ALA A 465 34.00 18.68 46.31
C ALA A 465 32.76 18.08 47.00
N THR A 466 31.74 18.91 47.21
CA THR A 466 30.35 18.43 47.29
C THR A 466 29.85 18.17 45.88
N ARG A 467 29.51 16.91 45.65
CA ARG A 467 29.01 16.27 44.44
C ARG A 467 27.65 16.87 44.04
N ASN A 468 27.55 17.40 42.80
CA ASN A 468 26.34 17.67 41.99
C ASN A 468 26.06 19.13 41.56
N GLU A 469 26.97 19.77 40.82
CA GLU A 469 26.57 20.77 39.81
C GLU A 469 27.39 20.58 38.53
N PRO A 470 26.82 20.78 37.33
CA PRO A 470 27.55 20.65 36.09
C PRO A 470 28.59 21.77 35.96
N ILE A 471 29.85 21.38 35.77
CA ILE A 471 30.95 22.29 35.43
C ILE A 471 30.72 22.75 33.99
N GLY A 472 29.99 23.85 33.83
CA GLY A 472 29.71 24.49 32.55
C GLY A 472 29.83 26.00 32.69
N LEU A 473 30.65 26.60 31.83
CA LEU A 473 30.80 28.06 31.70
C LEU A 473 29.42 28.71 31.56
N LYS A 474 29.09 29.64 32.46
CA LYS A 474 27.84 30.40 32.36
C LYS A 474 27.99 31.42 31.24
N ALA A 475 27.11 31.35 30.25
CA ALA A 475 27.08 32.27 29.11
C ALA A 475 26.88 33.75 29.53
N SER A 476 26.37 33.99 30.74
CA SER A 476 26.24 35.32 31.36
C SER A 476 27.58 36.03 31.58
N ASP A 477 28.67 35.29 31.68
CA ASP A 477 29.99 35.84 32.02
C ASP A 477 30.70 36.43 30.78
N PHE A 478 30.14 36.21 29.58
CA PHE A 478 30.70 36.64 28.29
C PHE A 478 29.87 37.73 27.58
N LEU A 479 28.83 38.27 28.22
CA LEU A 479 28.05 39.39 27.68
C LEU A 479 28.49 40.71 28.34
N PRO A 480 28.68 41.80 27.59
CA PRO A 480 29.08 43.09 28.16
C PRO A 480 27.99 43.63 29.08
N ALA A 481 28.39 44.13 30.26
CA ALA A 481 27.51 44.74 31.25
C ALA A 481 26.96 46.08 30.75
N VAL A 482 25.94 46.03 29.89
CA VAL A 482 25.14 47.20 29.51
C VAL A 482 24.15 47.43 30.65
N LYS A 483 24.29 48.56 31.35
CA LYS A 483 23.23 49.08 32.21
C LYS A 483 22.03 49.46 31.33
N ILE A 484 21.10 48.54 31.16
CA ILE A 484 19.83 48.79 30.50
C ILE A 484 18.96 49.57 31.50
N PRO A 485 18.50 50.80 31.19
CA PRO A 485 17.47 51.44 32.01
C PRO A 485 16.24 50.55 31.94
N GLN A 486 15.64 50.20 33.08
CA GLN A 486 14.47 49.31 33.23
C GLN A 486 13.61 49.32 31.95
N GLN A 487 13.85 48.36 31.06
CA GLN A 487 13.01 48.16 29.90
C GLN A 487 11.69 47.67 30.47
N ALA A 488 10.66 48.49 30.37
CA ALA A 488 9.30 48.05 30.62
C ALA A 488 9.10 46.74 29.86
N GLU A 489 8.72 45.68 30.58
CA GLU A 489 8.37 44.40 29.97
C GLU A 489 7.39 44.69 28.83
N LEU A 490 7.83 44.47 27.60
CA LEU A 490 6.96 44.56 26.43
C LEU A 490 5.88 43.51 26.64
N VAL A 491 4.67 43.95 26.94
CA VAL A 491 3.50 43.09 27.06
C VAL A 491 3.40 42.27 25.77
N ASP A 492 3.12 40.97 25.86
CA ASP A 492 3.13 40.05 24.70
C ASP A 492 2.33 40.60 23.50
N GLU A 493 1.27 41.36 23.74
CA GLU A 493 0.50 42.04 22.69
C GLU A 493 1.29 43.11 21.93
N ASP A 494 2.13 43.89 22.61
CA ASP A 494 2.98 44.91 21.98
C ASP A 494 4.10 44.25 21.17
N ALA A 495 4.70 43.18 21.70
CA ALA A 495 5.69 42.37 20.98
C ALA A 495 5.07 41.72 19.72
N MET A 496 3.88 41.13 19.85
CA MET A 496 3.14 40.56 18.74
C MET A 496 2.68 41.63 17.74
N SER A 497 2.34 42.84 18.18
CA SER A 497 2.01 43.96 17.28
C SER A 497 3.24 44.40 16.47
N GLN A 498 4.42 44.43 17.09
CA GLN A 498 5.67 44.79 16.42
C GLN A 498 6.10 43.72 15.40
N ILE A 499 5.96 42.44 15.75
CA ILE A 499 6.21 41.33 14.81
C ILE A 499 5.21 41.37 13.65
N ARG A 500 3.92 41.62 13.91
CA ARG A 500 2.89 41.71 12.86
C ARG A 500 3.14 42.84 11.87
N LYS A 501 3.55 44.03 12.34
CA LYS A 501 3.87 45.19 11.48
C LYS A 501 4.86 44.89 10.34
N GLY A 502 5.82 43.99 10.56
CA GLY A 502 6.79 43.57 9.53
C GLY A 502 6.26 42.52 8.55
N HIS A 503 5.14 41.86 8.87
CA HIS A 503 4.60 40.71 8.14
C HIS A 503 3.17 40.93 7.63
N ASP A 504 2.55 42.07 7.86
CA ASP A 504 1.17 42.36 7.47
C ASP A 504 0.89 42.05 5.99
N THR A 505 1.82 42.40 5.10
CA THR A 505 1.69 42.10 3.66
C THR A 505 1.69 40.59 3.39
N MET A 506 2.56 39.83 4.06
CA MET A 506 2.60 38.38 3.95
C MET A 506 1.34 37.74 4.54
N CYS A 507 0.88 38.21 5.69
CA CYS A 507 -0.36 37.75 6.33
C CYS A 507 -1.56 37.97 5.42
N VAL A 508 -1.67 39.14 4.76
CA VAL A 508 -2.75 39.42 3.80
C VAL A 508 -2.69 38.46 2.60
N VAL A 509 -1.50 38.26 2.01
CA VAL A 509 -1.32 37.35 0.87
C VAL A 509 -1.65 35.90 1.26
N LEU A 510 -1.15 35.41 2.39
CA LEU A 510 -1.41 34.06 2.87
C LEU A 510 -2.88 33.85 3.24
N THR A 511 -3.53 34.85 3.85
CA THR A 511 -4.96 34.79 4.18
C THR A 511 -5.81 34.76 2.91
N SER A 512 -5.44 35.56 1.90
CA SER A 512 -6.11 35.53 0.59
C SER A 512 -5.94 34.18 -0.10
N ARG A 513 -4.71 33.66 -0.16
CA ARG A 513 -4.40 32.35 -0.75
C ARG A 513 -5.12 31.21 -0.01
N HIS A 514 -5.20 31.28 1.31
CA HIS A 514 -5.92 30.30 2.13
C HIS A 514 -7.42 30.28 1.80
N LYS A 515 -8.06 31.46 1.73
CA LYS A 515 -9.48 31.57 1.32
C LYS A 515 -9.74 31.02 -0.09
N ASN A 516 -8.83 31.30 -1.03
CA ASN A 516 -8.91 30.77 -2.39
C ASN A 516 -8.79 29.24 -2.38
N LEU A 517 -7.82 28.69 -1.64
CA LEU A 517 -7.64 27.24 -1.50
C LEU A 517 -8.82 26.56 -0.80
N ASP A 518 -9.43 27.20 0.21
CA ASP A 518 -10.63 26.67 0.87
C ASP A 518 -11.81 26.58 -0.09
N THR A 519 -11.95 27.57 -0.98
CA THR A 519 -12.98 27.57 -2.03
C THR A 519 -12.75 26.41 -3.00
N VAL A 520 -11.52 26.24 -3.49
CA VAL A 520 -11.15 25.12 -4.36
C VAL A 520 -11.34 23.78 -3.66
N ARG A 521 -10.99 23.68 -2.37
CA ARG A 521 -11.17 22.47 -1.55
C ARG A 521 -12.65 22.11 -1.42
N GLY A 522 -13.53 23.11 -1.23
CA GLY A 522 -14.98 22.89 -1.20
C GLY A 522 -15.46 22.22 -2.49
N VAL A 523 -15.06 22.77 -3.65
CA VAL A 523 -15.38 22.18 -4.96
C VAL A 523 -14.79 20.77 -5.09
N TRP A 524 -13.54 20.57 -4.64
CA TRP A 524 -12.84 19.27 -4.67
C TRP A 524 -13.55 18.17 -3.90
N THR A 525 -14.19 18.49 -2.78
CA THR A 525 -14.94 17.49 -1.99
C THR A 525 -16.27 17.08 -2.65
N THR A 526 -16.78 17.88 -3.59
CA THR A 526 -18.12 17.70 -4.18
C THR A 526 -18.11 17.32 -5.67
N GLY A 527 -17.00 17.58 -6.38
CA GLY A 527 -16.90 17.44 -7.83
C GLY A 527 -15.66 16.65 -8.29
N ASP A 528 -15.53 16.45 -9.60
CA ASP A 528 -14.33 15.80 -10.19
C ASP A 528 -13.13 16.79 -10.20
N ILE A 529 -11.92 16.25 -10.27
CA ILE A 529 -10.64 16.99 -10.25
C ILE A 529 -10.64 18.14 -11.27
N LYS A 530 -11.20 17.89 -12.46
CA LYS A 530 -11.33 18.88 -13.53
C LYS A 530 -12.07 20.12 -13.06
N THR A 531 -13.22 19.96 -12.40
CA THR A 531 -14.04 21.09 -11.92
C THR A 531 -13.31 21.94 -10.88
N SER A 532 -12.49 21.28 -10.06
CA SER A 532 -11.68 21.97 -9.05
C SER A 532 -10.53 22.75 -9.66
N VAL A 533 -9.90 22.18 -10.70
CA VAL A 533 -8.85 22.86 -11.47
C VAL A 533 -9.45 24.01 -12.28
N ASP A 534 -10.61 23.83 -12.90
CA ASP A 534 -11.34 24.91 -13.58
C ASP A 534 -11.70 26.03 -12.58
N SER A 535 -12.13 25.69 -11.35
CA SER A 535 -12.36 26.67 -10.29
C SER A 535 -11.07 27.39 -9.89
N ALA A 536 -9.94 26.69 -9.77
CA ALA A 536 -8.66 27.30 -9.46
C ALA A 536 -8.19 28.25 -10.57
N VAL A 537 -8.41 27.88 -11.83
CA VAL A 537 -8.14 28.73 -12.99
C VAL A 537 -9.07 29.95 -13.02
N ALA A 538 -10.34 29.79 -12.65
CA ALA A 538 -11.31 30.87 -12.60
C ALA A 538 -10.99 31.93 -11.51
N ILE A 539 -10.35 31.51 -10.41
CA ILE A 539 -9.85 32.42 -9.36
C ILE A 539 -8.73 33.34 -9.90
N ASN A 540 -8.08 32.96 -11.01
CA ASN A 540 -7.02 33.73 -11.68
C ASN A 540 -5.82 34.06 -10.77
N ASP A 541 -5.53 33.17 -9.82
CA ASP A 541 -4.34 33.22 -8.95
C ASP A 541 -3.42 32.04 -9.27
N LEU A 542 -2.27 32.33 -9.89
CA LEU A 542 -1.32 31.32 -10.34
C LEU A 542 -0.70 30.55 -9.16
N SER A 543 -0.67 31.14 -7.96
CA SER A 543 -0.15 30.47 -6.76
C SER A 543 -1.04 29.32 -6.30
N VAL A 544 -2.36 29.46 -6.47
CA VAL A 544 -3.36 28.42 -6.17
C VAL A 544 -3.26 27.29 -7.18
N VAL A 545 -3.08 27.63 -8.47
CA VAL A 545 -2.83 26.64 -9.53
C VAL A 545 -1.57 25.83 -9.24
N VAL A 546 -0.49 26.47 -8.77
CA VAL A 546 0.76 25.78 -8.41
C VAL A 546 0.55 24.81 -7.24
N ASP A 547 -0.16 25.20 -6.18
CA ASP A 547 -0.45 24.30 -5.06
C ASP A 547 -1.23 23.07 -5.53
N LEU A 548 -2.25 23.30 -6.36
CA LEU A 548 -3.10 22.24 -6.89
C LEU A 548 -2.30 21.30 -7.81
N LEU A 549 -1.49 21.85 -8.70
CA LEU A 549 -0.63 21.06 -9.58
C LEU A 549 0.43 20.28 -8.81
N ASN A 550 0.96 20.80 -7.71
CA ASN A 550 1.90 20.04 -6.87
C ASN A 550 1.24 18.80 -6.25
N ILE A 551 -0.04 18.86 -5.89
CA ILE A 551 -0.82 17.71 -5.41
C ILE A 551 -1.10 16.74 -6.57
N VAL A 552 -1.57 17.25 -7.71
CA VAL A 552 -1.89 16.43 -8.89
C VAL A 552 -0.64 15.75 -9.45
N ASN A 553 0.51 16.41 -9.43
CA ASN A 553 1.80 15.85 -9.88
C ASN A 553 2.28 14.67 -9.02
N GLN A 554 1.84 14.55 -7.76
CA GLN A 554 2.19 13.42 -6.90
C GLN A 554 1.45 12.14 -7.27
N LYS A 555 0.33 12.24 -7.99
CA LYS A 555 -0.53 11.10 -8.34
C LYS A 555 -0.82 11.10 -9.84
N ALA A 556 -0.04 10.34 -10.59
CA ALA A 556 -0.16 10.28 -12.05
C ALA A 556 -1.55 9.80 -12.54
N SER A 557 -2.28 9.01 -11.75
CA SER A 557 -3.63 8.54 -12.05
C SER A 557 -4.70 9.64 -12.08
N LEU A 558 -4.44 10.82 -11.49
CA LEU A 558 -5.37 11.96 -11.52
C LEU A 558 -5.38 12.67 -12.87
N TRP A 559 -4.37 12.45 -13.72
CA TRP A 559 -4.31 13.07 -15.04
C TRP A 559 -5.27 12.39 -16.00
N LYS A 560 -6.16 13.18 -16.60
CA LYS A 560 -7.07 12.78 -17.69
C LYS A 560 -6.86 13.72 -18.88
N LEU A 561 -7.21 13.29 -20.09
CA LEU A 561 -7.10 14.13 -21.30
C LEU A 561 -7.86 15.46 -21.16
N ASP A 562 -9.02 15.43 -20.50
CA ASP A 562 -9.84 16.61 -20.17
C ASP A 562 -9.14 17.60 -19.24
N LEU A 563 -8.26 17.11 -18.36
CA LEU A 563 -7.49 17.96 -17.48
C LEU A 563 -6.36 18.65 -18.24
N CYS A 564 -5.73 17.93 -19.18
CA CYS A 564 -4.67 18.47 -20.04
C CYS A 564 -5.14 19.71 -20.82
N THR A 565 -6.39 19.74 -21.29
CA THR A 565 -6.93 20.89 -22.03
C THR A 565 -7.00 22.16 -21.18
N THR A 566 -7.32 22.04 -19.88
CA THR A 566 -7.37 23.19 -18.96
C THR A 566 -5.97 23.59 -18.48
N VAL A 567 -5.10 22.62 -18.24
CA VAL A 567 -3.81 22.84 -17.56
C VAL A 567 -2.72 23.32 -18.51
N LEU A 568 -2.70 22.87 -19.77
CA LEU A 568 -1.65 23.27 -20.74
C LEU A 568 -1.49 24.79 -20.89
N PRO A 569 -2.57 25.60 -21.01
CA PRO A 569 -2.45 27.06 -21.01
C PRO A 569 -1.85 27.64 -19.73
N GLN A 570 -2.09 27.02 -18.57
CA GLN A 570 -1.50 27.47 -17.30
C GLN A 570 -0.02 27.09 -17.21
N ILE A 571 0.35 25.91 -17.72
CA ILE A 571 1.76 25.49 -17.82
C ILE A 571 2.56 26.51 -18.63
N GLU A 572 2.04 26.98 -19.76
CA GLU A 572 2.71 28.01 -20.55
C GLU A 572 3.01 29.28 -19.72
N LYS A 573 2.04 29.76 -18.94
CA LYS A 573 2.23 30.89 -18.01
C LYS A 573 3.24 30.58 -16.90
N LEU A 574 3.20 29.37 -16.33
CA LEU A 574 4.13 28.93 -15.30
C LEU A 574 5.57 28.88 -15.80
N LEU A 575 5.79 28.38 -17.01
CA LEU A 575 7.10 28.32 -17.65
C LEU A 575 7.66 29.71 -17.97
N GLN A 576 6.81 30.74 -18.12
CA GLN A 576 7.20 32.14 -18.30
C GLN A 576 7.35 32.90 -16.97
N SER A 577 6.99 32.30 -15.83
CA SER A 577 7.04 32.94 -14.52
C SER A 577 8.48 33.32 -14.11
N LYS A 578 8.59 34.43 -13.37
CA LYS A 578 9.83 34.85 -12.70
C LYS A 578 10.16 34.00 -11.46
N TYR A 579 9.19 33.25 -10.94
CA TYR A 579 9.34 32.44 -9.74
C TYR A 579 9.83 31.04 -10.11
N GLU A 580 11.00 30.65 -9.61
CA GLU A 580 11.63 29.36 -9.91
C GLU A 580 10.76 28.15 -9.52
N SER A 581 10.02 28.25 -8.42
CA SER A 581 9.10 27.20 -7.96
C SER A 581 7.97 26.97 -8.96
N TYR A 582 7.49 28.03 -9.63
CA TYR A 582 6.39 27.94 -10.58
C TYR A 582 6.87 27.29 -11.88
N VAL A 583 8.06 27.70 -12.35
CA VAL A 583 8.71 27.08 -13.50
C VAL A 583 8.94 25.60 -13.25
N GLN A 584 9.42 25.22 -12.05
CA GLN A 584 9.64 23.83 -11.68
C GLN A 584 8.34 23.01 -11.71
N THR A 585 7.27 23.50 -11.09
CA THR A 585 5.96 22.82 -11.12
C THR A 585 5.45 22.69 -12.55
N GLY A 586 5.56 23.74 -13.37
CA GLY A 586 5.20 23.72 -14.79
C GLY A 586 5.99 22.69 -15.60
N CYS A 587 7.31 22.60 -15.40
CA CYS A 587 8.15 21.59 -16.05
C CYS A 587 7.75 20.16 -15.66
N THR A 588 7.51 19.91 -14.37
CA THR A 588 7.09 18.60 -13.88
C THR A 588 5.72 18.19 -14.45
N SER A 589 4.74 19.10 -14.44
CA SER A 589 3.42 18.84 -15.03
C SER A 589 3.51 18.60 -16.54
N LEU A 590 4.30 19.40 -17.27
CA LEU A 590 4.48 19.22 -18.70
C LEU A 590 5.12 17.87 -19.03
N LYS A 591 6.14 17.47 -18.26
CA LYS A 591 6.80 16.16 -18.42
C LYS A 591 5.81 15.00 -18.27
N LEU A 592 4.94 15.05 -17.27
CA LEU A 592 3.90 14.03 -17.07
C LEU A 592 2.91 13.97 -18.24
N ILE A 593 2.48 15.14 -18.74
CA ILE A 593 1.57 15.21 -19.90
C ILE A 593 2.24 14.61 -21.14
N LEU A 594 3.50 14.98 -21.40
CA LEU A 594 4.26 14.48 -22.55
C LEU A 594 4.45 12.96 -22.48
N GLN A 595 4.83 12.42 -21.31
CA GLN A 595 5.08 10.99 -21.17
C GLN A 595 3.83 10.12 -21.31
N ARG A 596 2.67 10.61 -20.84
CA ARG A 596 1.43 9.80 -20.82
C ARG A 596 0.48 10.07 -21.97
N PHE A 597 0.36 11.31 -22.42
CA PHE A 597 -0.67 11.71 -23.38
C PHE A 597 -0.14 12.05 -24.76
N LEU A 598 1.16 12.32 -24.93
CA LEU A 598 1.68 12.65 -26.26
C LEU A 598 1.50 11.49 -27.26
N PRO A 599 1.82 10.21 -26.95
CA PRO A 599 1.58 9.11 -27.89
C PRO A 599 0.10 8.99 -28.26
N LEU A 600 -0.79 9.10 -27.27
CA LEU A 600 -2.24 9.08 -27.49
C LEU A 600 -2.70 10.23 -28.41
N ILE A 601 -2.19 11.45 -28.19
CA ILE A 601 -2.54 12.62 -28.99
C ILE A 601 -2.06 12.44 -30.43
N THR A 602 -0.84 11.96 -30.65
CA THR A 602 -0.29 11.73 -31.99
C THR A 602 -1.04 10.62 -32.74
N ASP A 603 -1.34 9.51 -32.06
CA ASP A 603 -2.03 8.37 -32.67
C ASP A 603 -3.46 8.73 -33.10
N ILE A 604 -4.19 9.47 -32.25
CA ILE A 604 -5.56 9.91 -32.56
C ILE A 604 -5.57 10.92 -33.72
N LEU A 605 -4.56 11.80 -33.81
CA LEU A 605 -4.45 12.76 -34.90
C LEU A 605 -4.02 12.10 -36.22
N ALA A 606 -3.28 11.00 -36.17
CA ALA A 606 -2.86 10.21 -37.32
C ALA A 606 -3.93 9.22 -37.82
N ALA A 607 -4.92 8.90 -36.97
CA ALA A 607 -5.98 7.95 -37.32
C ALA A 607 -6.86 8.44 -38.50
N PRO A 608 -7.27 7.54 -39.42
CA PRO A 608 -8.15 7.91 -40.52
C PRO A 608 -9.53 8.36 -40.00
N PRO A 609 -10.24 9.21 -40.77
CA PRO A 609 -11.57 9.67 -40.40
C PRO A 609 -12.51 8.47 -40.24
N SER A 610 -13.28 8.44 -39.16
CA SER A 610 -14.29 7.40 -38.94
C SER A 610 -15.42 7.51 -39.94
N VAL A 611 -15.89 6.36 -40.44
CA VAL A 611 -17.14 6.27 -41.20
C VAL A 611 -18.27 6.09 -40.19
N GLY A 612 -19.07 7.14 -39.98
CA GLY A 612 -20.20 7.15 -39.02
C GLY A 612 -20.12 8.31 -38.03
N VAL A 613 -21.22 8.55 -37.29
CA VAL A 613 -21.32 9.59 -36.26
C VAL A 613 -21.00 8.97 -34.90
N ASP A 614 -19.78 9.15 -34.43
CA ASP A 614 -19.34 8.80 -33.07
C ASP A 614 -18.96 10.07 -32.32
N ILE A 615 -19.92 10.61 -31.59
CA ILE A 615 -19.79 11.87 -30.84
C ILE A 615 -18.63 11.80 -29.83
N SER A 616 -18.42 10.63 -29.21
CA SER A 616 -17.37 10.45 -28.19
C SER A 616 -15.98 10.50 -28.81
N ARG A 617 -15.81 9.90 -29.99
CA ARG A 617 -14.55 9.93 -30.75
C ARG A 617 -14.28 11.32 -31.31
N GLU A 618 -15.30 12.01 -31.81
CA GLU A 618 -15.18 13.39 -32.28
C GLU A 618 -14.80 14.36 -31.16
N GLU A 619 -15.41 14.24 -29.98
CA GLU A 619 -15.04 15.00 -28.79
C GLU A 619 -13.59 14.73 -28.36
N ARG A 620 -13.16 13.47 -28.36
CA ARG A 620 -11.77 13.10 -28.02
C ARG A 620 -10.78 13.66 -29.03
N LEU A 621 -11.09 13.57 -30.32
CA LEU A 621 -10.29 14.17 -31.40
C LEU A 621 -10.20 15.69 -31.24
N HIS A 622 -11.29 16.36 -30.89
CA HIS A 622 -11.31 17.79 -30.62
C HIS A 622 -10.37 18.17 -29.47
N LYS A 623 -10.43 17.44 -28.35
CA LYS A 623 -9.55 17.65 -27.19
C LYS A 623 -8.08 17.40 -27.55
N CYS A 624 -7.77 16.34 -28.30
CA CYS A 624 -6.43 16.06 -28.79
C CYS A 624 -5.89 17.19 -29.70
N ARG A 625 -6.72 17.74 -30.60
CA ARG A 625 -6.34 18.90 -31.43
C ARG A 625 -6.03 20.13 -30.59
N LEU A 626 -6.83 20.41 -29.57
CA LEU A 626 -6.61 21.54 -28.67
C LEU A 626 -5.30 21.37 -27.88
N CYS A 627 -5.07 20.20 -27.30
CA CYS A 627 -3.82 19.86 -26.61
C CYS A 627 -2.61 19.98 -27.54
N TYR A 628 -2.68 19.43 -28.75
CA TYR A 628 -1.59 19.47 -29.72
C TYR A 628 -1.24 20.91 -30.13
N LYS A 629 -2.26 21.76 -30.37
CA LYS A 629 -2.05 23.20 -30.65
C LYS A 629 -1.31 23.90 -29.51
N GLN A 630 -1.70 23.64 -28.26
CA GLN A 630 -1.05 24.23 -27.08
C GLN A 630 0.37 23.69 -26.87
N LEU A 631 0.59 22.38 -27.04
CA LEU A 631 1.91 21.77 -26.98
C LEU A 631 2.86 22.34 -28.04
N LYS A 632 2.36 22.66 -29.24
CA LYS A 632 3.17 23.32 -30.27
C LYS A 632 3.58 24.75 -29.87
N SER A 633 2.70 25.51 -29.22
CA SER A 633 3.04 26.82 -28.63
C SER A 633 4.14 26.68 -27.59
N ILE A 634 3.94 25.77 -26.63
CA ILE A 634 4.89 25.49 -25.56
C ILE A 634 6.23 24.97 -26.11
N SER A 635 6.24 24.20 -27.20
CA SER A 635 7.47 23.69 -27.84
C SER A 635 8.38 24.85 -28.25
N SER A 636 7.83 25.91 -28.84
CA SER A 636 8.59 27.11 -29.22
C SER A 636 9.23 27.80 -28.01
N LEU A 637 8.48 27.88 -26.90
CA LEU A 637 8.96 28.43 -25.64
C LEU A 637 10.07 27.56 -25.02
N VAL A 638 9.88 26.25 -24.97
CA VAL A 638 10.85 25.29 -24.43
C VAL A 638 12.13 25.31 -25.26
N LYS A 639 12.03 25.38 -26.60
CA LYS A 639 13.18 25.54 -27.51
C LYS A 639 13.98 26.82 -27.22
N SER A 640 13.30 27.95 -26.98
CA SER A 640 13.98 29.21 -26.66
C SER A 640 14.74 29.15 -25.32
N LYS A 641 14.32 28.27 -24.40
CA LYS A 641 14.88 28.15 -23.04
C LYS A 641 15.83 26.95 -22.85
N SER A 642 15.95 26.06 -23.85
CA SER A 642 16.77 24.84 -23.77
C SER A 642 18.28 25.11 -23.69
N GLY A 643 18.73 26.32 -24.08
CA GLY A 643 20.12 26.76 -23.98
C GLY A 643 20.51 27.35 -22.62
N LEU A 644 19.57 27.49 -21.67
CA LEU A 644 19.87 28.04 -20.35
C LEU A 644 20.67 27.03 -19.50
N SER A 645 21.67 27.52 -18.76
CA SER A 645 22.41 26.73 -17.77
C SER A 645 21.73 26.78 -16.38
N GLY A 646 22.00 25.79 -15.53
CA GLY A 646 21.44 25.72 -14.16
C GLY A 646 20.39 24.62 -13.96
N ARG A 647 19.72 24.63 -12.81
CA ARG A 647 18.80 23.57 -12.34
C ARG A 647 17.63 23.33 -13.31
N HIS A 648 17.06 24.39 -13.88
CA HIS A 648 15.94 24.27 -14.84
C HIS A 648 16.42 24.03 -16.28
N GLY A 649 17.69 24.33 -16.59
CA GLY A 649 18.27 24.11 -17.91
C GLY A 649 18.34 22.64 -18.32
N SER A 650 18.55 21.72 -17.36
CA SER A 650 18.42 20.28 -17.61
C SER A 650 16.96 19.88 -17.87
N ALA A 651 16.01 20.43 -17.11
CA ALA A 651 14.58 20.17 -17.28
C ALA A 651 14.06 20.65 -18.65
N PHE A 652 14.45 21.85 -19.10
CA PHE A 652 14.08 22.34 -20.44
C PHE A 652 14.70 21.52 -21.58
N ARG A 653 15.93 21.01 -21.41
CA ARG A 653 16.54 20.09 -22.39
C ARG A 653 15.82 18.75 -22.45
N GLU A 654 15.47 18.18 -21.30
CA GLU A 654 14.67 16.94 -21.24
C GLU A 654 13.30 17.14 -21.89
N LEU A 655 12.61 18.24 -21.59
CA LEU A 655 11.33 18.58 -22.22
C LEU A 655 11.48 18.79 -23.72
N HIS A 656 12.56 19.46 -24.17
CA HIS A 656 12.82 19.66 -25.59
C HIS A 656 12.97 18.33 -26.34
N LEU A 657 13.69 17.36 -25.76
CA LEU A 657 13.85 16.02 -26.34
C LEU A 657 12.52 15.26 -26.40
N LEU A 658 11.71 15.32 -25.34
CA LEU A 658 10.37 14.69 -25.33
C LEU A 658 9.41 15.31 -26.35
N MET A 659 9.59 16.60 -26.66
CA MET A 659 8.79 17.33 -27.62
C MET A 659 9.31 17.23 -29.06
N ALA A 660 10.42 16.51 -29.31
CA ALA A 660 10.98 16.37 -30.65
C ALA A 660 10.04 15.64 -31.63
N SER A 661 9.10 14.83 -31.14
CA SER A 661 8.07 14.17 -31.97
C SER A 661 6.91 15.09 -32.39
N LEU A 662 6.89 16.34 -31.91
CA LEU A 662 5.89 17.35 -32.29
C LEU A 662 6.33 18.19 -33.50
N ASP A 663 7.61 18.10 -33.88
CA ASP A 663 8.20 18.71 -35.08
C ASP A 663 8.04 17.78 -36.29
#